data_AF-A0A967BTF3-F1
#
_entry.id   AF-A0A967BTF3-F1
#
_cell.length_a   1.000
_cell.length_b   1.000
_cell.length_c   1.000
_cell.angle_alpha   90.00
_cell.angle_beta   90.00
_cell.angle_gamma   90.00
#
_symmetry.space_group_name_H-M   'P 1'
#
loop_
_entity.id
_entity.type
_entity.pdbx_description
1 polymer ?
#
loop_
_entity_poly.entity_id
_entity_poly.type
_entity_poly.pdbx_seq_one_letter_code
_entity_poly.pdbx_strand_id
1 'polypeptide(L)'
;MRITQRPLFYWILRRHRPLQGLLLLVILASLFFRVFPLEMQKRIINEAIHLKDEQLLFIYCGLYIGAVVLAAVSKYAINVMQTVIGQKILVEMRSELYRHLLQLPLQFYRTVPPGTVISAMTAELNGIGFFLGGALAIPVTSVLTFLVFLGFMFSLSPLLALLSIVIYPLEMIVIPLLQKRYNRLNKKRIKTTRAMSNVVNESVSGLQEIHANASYQLEEKRMSAFIDTLYNILKRLFIVKYGIKFANNMFQSFGPFILFLVGGYLTINGQFTLGALVAFLSAYEKVYDPWKEMMEYYQALQNAQVLYRQIMSTFDLQPRHPLLPDGREPYRLQGRIELKEVSCTVDGGIKVLDRITMQIRPNEQVALVGFSGAGKTTLLLLIAQLYDADQGSLLLDGKEAGTLCKADISRNISMIAQQPFIFSGSLRDNLLYAVRADRSGDGRELPGREQLFQVIRDVGLEEDLLRFGFNSIIPRDRVLPLKQNFLHMRRIIRDELGEHFAGVVEFYDADTFLAYSSLRDNIIFGESPGGEYDIEALPDNPVFRDFLGRSGLEPELLRLGRTLAETTIELLKKIGDDEFFFRGSPMEADEFDRYKKLVADLDGRQPQKKEEKDALLLLALRFIPGHHTIVTMPPGLAEKILQARHHFLEQIVGIDLKTYCLAAEPPRGQTGPDALPRRAGDFGEGGNFIAYCPSEYLYKHSLRDNILFGATIRDTRNAEGLYEATRQAFAREGLLDEILDIGLDFEVGSKGDRLSGGQKQKVAIARALLKDTPILIMDEATSSLDNTSQARIQKLLETRYRGNKTIIAVIHRLDLAPSYDRIFVLKAG
;
A
#
# COMPACT_ATOMS: atom_id res chain seq x y z
N MET A 1 -11.42 -28.35 11.08
CA MET A 1 -9.98 -28.41 11.45
C MET A 1 -9.39 -27.01 11.31
N ARG A 2 -8.77 -26.50 12.39
CA ARG A 2 -8.21 -25.13 12.46
C ARG A 2 -7.11 -24.94 11.44
N ILE A 3 -6.92 -23.71 10.95
CA ILE A 3 -5.89 -23.44 9.94
C ILE A 3 -4.49 -23.79 10.45
N THR A 4 -4.18 -23.43 11.69
CA THR A 4 -2.88 -23.64 12.35
C THR A 4 -2.57 -25.11 12.64
N GLN A 5 -3.61 -25.95 12.77
CA GLN A 5 -3.48 -27.38 13.05
C GLN A 5 -3.48 -28.24 11.78
N ARG A 6 -3.75 -27.68 10.61
CA ARG A 6 -3.70 -28.44 9.36
C ARG A 6 -2.25 -28.78 9.02
N PRO A 7 -1.93 -30.05 8.70
CA PRO A 7 -0.60 -30.39 8.20
C PRO A 7 -0.37 -29.76 6.82
N LEU A 8 0.89 -29.54 6.44
CA LEU A 8 1.24 -28.97 5.13
C LEU A 8 0.56 -29.72 3.95
N PHE A 9 0.51 -31.06 4.04
CA PHE A 9 -0.11 -31.92 3.01
C PHE A 9 -1.64 -31.85 2.95
N TYR A 10 -2.32 -31.26 3.93
CA TYR A 10 -3.76 -31.02 3.86
C TYR A 10 -4.13 -30.17 2.64
N TRP A 11 -3.36 -29.10 2.42
CA TRP A 11 -3.58 -28.15 1.34
C TRP A 11 -3.38 -28.78 -0.03
N ILE A 12 -2.49 -29.77 -0.10
CA ILE A 12 -2.19 -30.53 -1.32
C ILE A 12 -3.33 -31.52 -1.59
N LEU A 13 -3.65 -32.44 -0.68
CA LEU A 13 -4.50 -33.60 -0.99
C LEU A 13 -6.01 -33.29 -1.06
N ARG A 14 -6.45 -32.16 -0.49
CA ARG A 14 -7.87 -31.83 -0.37
C ARG A 14 -8.33 -30.73 -1.32
N ARG A 15 -7.42 -29.90 -1.85
CA ARG A 15 -7.76 -28.78 -2.76
C ARG A 15 -7.35 -29.10 -4.19
N HIS A 16 -8.13 -28.61 -5.14
CA HIS A 16 -7.86 -28.72 -6.59
C HIS A 16 -7.55 -30.15 -7.12
N ARG A 17 -8.21 -31.17 -6.55
CA ARG A 17 -8.13 -32.57 -7.00
C ARG A 17 -8.23 -32.79 -8.52
N PRO A 18 -9.16 -32.14 -9.27
CA PRO A 18 -9.23 -32.37 -10.72
C PRO A 18 -7.98 -31.90 -11.46
N LEU A 19 -7.39 -30.76 -11.06
CA LEU A 19 -6.16 -30.25 -11.66
C LEU A 19 -4.96 -31.13 -11.33
N GLN A 20 -4.91 -31.69 -10.12
CA GLN A 20 -3.88 -32.66 -9.74
C GLN A 20 -4.03 -33.99 -10.50
N GLY A 21 -5.27 -34.46 -10.72
CA GLY A 21 -5.54 -35.63 -11.56
C GLY A 21 -5.08 -35.43 -13.00
N LEU A 22 -5.41 -34.28 -13.60
CA LEU A 22 -4.94 -33.92 -14.94
C LEU A 22 -3.40 -33.84 -14.99
N LEU A 23 -2.76 -33.24 -13.98
CA LEU A 23 -1.31 -33.16 -13.88
C LEU A 23 -0.66 -34.54 -13.88
N LEU A 24 -1.20 -35.49 -13.10
CA LEU A 24 -0.71 -36.86 -13.07
C LEU A 24 -0.88 -37.57 -14.43
N LEU A 25 -1.97 -37.31 -15.16
CA LEU A 25 -2.17 -37.84 -16.50
C LEU A 25 -1.12 -37.30 -17.50
N VAL A 26 -0.87 -35.99 -17.47
CA VAL A 26 0.19 -35.37 -18.31
C VAL A 26 1.57 -35.93 -17.96
N ILE A 27 1.85 -36.16 -16.67
CA ILE A 27 3.10 -36.79 -16.22
C ILE A 27 3.24 -38.18 -16.83
N LEU A 28 2.20 -39.02 -16.77
CA LEU A 28 2.22 -40.37 -17.33
C LEU A 28 2.47 -40.35 -18.84
N ALA A 29 1.80 -39.45 -19.57
CA ALA A 29 2.03 -39.27 -21.00
C ALA A 29 3.47 -38.79 -21.31
N SER A 30 4.03 -37.91 -20.46
CA SER A 30 5.37 -37.36 -20.66
C SER A 30 6.50 -38.40 -20.54
N LEU A 31 6.28 -39.48 -19.76
CA LEU A 31 7.27 -40.54 -19.55
C LEU A 31 7.60 -41.27 -20.86
N PHE A 32 6.59 -41.52 -21.69
CA PHE A 32 6.78 -42.18 -22.99
C PHE A 32 7.71 -41.37 -23.89
N PHE A 33 7.42 -40.07 -24.07
CA PHE A 33 8.23 -39.18 -24.90
C PHE A 33 9.65 -38.96 -24.36
N ARG A 34 9.89 -39.23 -23.07
CA ARG A 34 11.22 -39.12 -22.45
C ARG A 34 12.13 -40.30 -22.75
N VAL A 35 11.56 -41.49 -22.96
CA VAL A 35 12.31 -42.75 -23.17
C VAL A 35 12.39 -43.10 -24.66
N PHE A 36 11.37 -42.76 -25.43
CA PHE A 36 11.30 -43.00 -26.87
C PHE A 36 12.54 -42.51 -27.67
N PRO A 37 13.15 -41.33 -27.38
CA PRO A 37 14.37 -40.89 -28.05
C PRO A 37 15.55 -41.86 -27.89
N LEU A 38 15.68 -42.55 -26.75
CA LEU A 38 16.77 -43.50 -26.50
C LEU A 38 16.62 -44.77 -27.36
N GLU A 39 15.39 -45.24 -27.54
CA GLU A 39 15.11 -46.36 -28.44
C GLU A 39 15.39 -45.97 -29.90
N MET A 40 15.06 -44.73 -30.31
CA MET A 40 15.42 -44.22 -31.64
C MET A 40 16.94 -44.10 -31.81
N GLN A 41 17.69 -43.63 -30.81
CA GLN A 41 19.17 -43.59 -30.86
C GLN A 41 19.76 -44.98 -31.12
N LYS A 42 19.26 -46.02 -30.44
CA LYS A 42 19.66 -47.41 -30.67
C LYS A 42 19.39 -47.84 -32.11
N ARG A 43 18.19 -47.58 -32.65
CA ARG A 43 17.81 -47.96 -34.03
C ARG A 43 18.56 -47.17 -35.10
N ILE A 44 18.82 -45.88 -34.87
CA ILE A 44 19.65 -45.06 -35.77
C ILE A 44 21.02 -45.72 -35.95
N ILE A 45 21.65 -46.17 -34.86
CA ILE A 45 22.99 -46.78 -34.92
C ILE A 45 22.94 -48.20 -35.48
N ASN A 46 22.03 -49.05 -34.98
CA ASN A 46 22.00 -50.47 -35.33
C ASN A 46 21.37 -50.76 -36.70
N GLU A 47 20.42 -49.95 -37.16
CA GLU A 47 19.70 -50.18 -38.42
C GLU A 47 20.14 -49.17 -39.47
N ALA A 48 19.90 -47.87 -39.27
CA ALA A 48 20.13 -46.88 -40.33
C ALA A 48 21.62 -46.73 -40.70
N ILE A 49 22.50 -46.54 -39.71
CA ILE A 49 23.94 -46.36 -39.94
C ILE A 49 24.60 -47.68 -40.39
N HIS A 50 24.23 -48.80 -39.74
CA HIS A 50 24.79 -50.10 -40.08
C HIS A 50 24.37 -50.59 -41.47
N LEU A 51 23.09 -50.42 -41.85
CA LEU A 51 22.56 -50.78 -43.17
C LEU A 51 22.86 -49.72 -44.24
N LYS A 52 23.42 -48.57 -43.87
CA LYS A 52 23.69 -47.42 -44.74
C LYS A 52 22.44 -46.92 -45.47
N ASP A 53 21.28 -46.96 -44.79
CA ASP A 53 19.99 -46.53 -45.34
C ASP A 53 19.70 -45.08 -44.95
N GLU A 54 19.79 -44.19 -45.92
CA GLU A 54 19.55 -42.76 -45.74
C GLU A 54 18.08 -42.44 -45.41
N GLN A 55 17.12 -43.19 -45.95
CA GLN A 55 15.70 -42.92 -45.70
C GLN A 55 15.31 -43.29 -44.27
N LEU A 56 15.76 -44.45 -43.79
CA LEU A 56 15.56 -44.86 -42.39
C LEU A 56 16.24 -43.88 -41.41
N LEU A 57 17.40 -43.34 -41.78
CA LEU A 57 18.08 -42.32 -40.98
C LEU A 57 17.21 -41.06 -40.81
N PHE A 58 16.64 -40.51 -41.89
CA PHE A 58 15.78 -39.33 -41.80
C PHE A 58 14.50 -39.60 -41.01
N ILE A 59 13.87 -40.76 -41.19
CA ILE A 59 12.64 -41.14 -40.44
C ILE A 59 12.94 -41.23 -38.95
N TYR A 60 13.99 -41.95 -38.55
CA TYR A 60 14.32 -42.12 -37.14
C TYR A 60 14.82 -40.82 -36.48
N CYS A 61 15.58 -40.00 -37.19
CA CYS A 61 15.95 -38.66 -36.72
C CYS A 61 14.71 -37.75 -36.58
N GLY A 62 13.76 -37.82 -37.51
CA GLY A 62 12.48 -37.10 -37.44
C GLY A 62 11.62 -37.52 -36.24
N LEU A 63 11.51 -38.83 -36.01
CA LEU A 63 10.82 -39.39 -34.84
C LEU A 63 11.54 -39.03 -33.51
N TYR A 64 12.87 -39.07 -33.51
CA TYR A 64 13.70 -38.66 -32.38
C TYR A 64 13.43 -37.20 -31.99
N ILE A 65 13.53 -36.27 -32.95
CA ILE A 65 13.33 -34.84 -32.66
C ILE A 65 11.87 -34.53 -32.32
N GLY A 66 10.90 -35.19 -32.97
CA GLY A 66 9.48 -35.08 -32.63
C GLY A 66 9.20 -35.48 -31.19
N ALA A 67 9.76 -36.60 -30.72
CA ALA A 67 9.62 -37.03 -29.33
C ALA A 67 10.32 -36.08 -28.34
N VAL A 68 11.50 -35.55 -28.68
CA VAL A 68 12.19 -34.53 -27.85
C VAL A 68 11.35 -33.27 -27.70
N VAL A 69 10.74 -32.78 -28.79
CA VAL A 69 9.84 -31.61 -28.77
C VAL A 69 8.61 -31.89 -27.91
N LEU A 70 7.96 -33.04 -28.09
CA LEU A 70 6.79 -33.43 -27.28
C LEU A 70 7.13 -33.58 -25.80
N ALA A 71 8.30 -34.12 -25.47
CA ALA A 71 8.79 -34.19 -24.09
C ALA A 71 9.03 -32.79 -23.50
N ALA A 72 9.61 -31.87 -24.28
CA ALA A 72 9.84 -30.49 -23.87
C ALA A 72 8.52 -29.73 -23.63
N VAL A 73 7.54 -29.86 -24.54
CA VAL A 73 6.20 -29.27 -24.40
C VAL A 73 5.46 -29.86 -23.20
N SER A 74 5.53 -31.17 -23.00
CA SER A 74 4.91 -31.83 -21.84
C SER A 74 5.54 -31.35 -20.53
N LYS A 75 6.88 -31.22 -20.47
CA LYS A 75 7.58 -30.69 -19.31
C LYS A 75 7.19 -29.23 -19.03
N TYR A 76 7.07 -28.41 -20.07
CA TYR A 76 6.58 -27.05 -19.95
C TYR A 76 5.15 -27.02 -19.38
N ALA A 77 4.23 -27.82 -19.92
CA ALA A 77 2.86 -27.93 -19.44
C ALA A 77 2.80 -28.36 -17.96
N ILE A 78 3.59 -29.37 -17.56
CA ILE A 78 3.71 -29.82 -16.17
C ILE A 78 4.16 -28.66 -15.26
N ASN A 79 5.21 -27.93 -15.63
CA ASN A 79 5.72 -26.81 -14.84
C ASN A 79 4.70 -25.67 -14.70
N VAL A 80 3.99 -25.33 -15.79
CA VAL A 80 2.92 -24.32 -15.77
C VAL A 80 1.78 -24.77 -14.85
N MET A 81 1.32 -26.01 -14.98
CA MET A 81 0.27 -26.56 -14.12
C MET A 81 0.67 -26.59 -12.65
N GLN A 82 1.89 -27.03 -12.32
CA GLN A 82 2.45 -26.98 -10.97
C GLN A 82 2.41 -25.56 -10.41
N THR A 83 2.82 -24.57 -11.22
CA THR A 83 2.87 -23.16 -10.81
C THR A 83 1.46 -22.63 -10.54
N VAL A 84 0.50 -22.89 -11.42
CA VAL A 84 -0.90 -22.48 -11.26
C VAL A 84 -1.53 -23.12 -10.02
N ILE A 85 -1.30 -24.41 -9.79
CA ILE A 85 -1.80 -25.12 -8.60
C ILE A 85 -1.18 -24.53 -7.32
N GLY A 86 0.14 -24.31 -7.31
CA GLY A 86 0.86 -23.73 -6.17
C GLY A 86 0.35 -22.33 -5.81
N GLN A 87 0.15 -21.46 -6.81
CA GLN A 87 -0.38 -20.11 -6.61
C GLN A 87 -1.84 -20.12 -6.11
N LYS A 88 -2.70 -20.99 -6.63
CA LYS A 88 -4.09 -21.11 -6.14
C LYS A 88 -4.14 -21.53 -4.67
N ILE A 89 -3.34 -22.52 -4.29
CA ILE A 89 -3.24 -22.94 -2.89
C ILE A 89 -2.71 -21.80 -2.01
N LEU A 90 -1.73 -21.04 -2.50
CA LEU A 90 -1.16 -19.89 -1.77
C LEU A 90 -2.20 -18.78 -1.52
N VAL A 91 -3.05 -18.47 -2.51
CA VAL A 91 -4.14 -17.50 -2.36
C VAL A 91 -5.11 -17.93 -1.27
N GLU A 92 -5.50 -19.21 -1.24
CA GLU A 92 -6.37 -19.74 -0.19
C GLU A 92 -5.72 -19.67 1.19
N MET A 93 -4.44 -20.08 1.30
CA MET A 93 -3.70 -20.02 2.56
C MET A 93 -3.60 -18.59 3.10
N ARG A 94 -3.33 -17.60 2.24
CA ARG A 94 -3.32 -16.17 2.60
C ARG A 94 -4.68 -15.71 3.07
N SER A 95 -5.74 -16.02 2.33
CA SER A 95 -7.09 -15.60 2.68
C SER A 95 -7.53 -16.17 4.02
N GLU A 96 -7.33 -17.47 4.24
CA GLU A 96 -7.69 -18.12 5.51
C GLU A 96 -6.82 -17.63 6.68
N LEU A 97 -5.51 -17.44 6.49
CA LEU A 97 -4.62 -16.94 7.55
C LEU A 97 -4.94 -15.49 7.90
N TYR A 98 -5.19 -14.64 6.90
CA TYR A 98 -5.58 -13.25 7.12
C TYR A 98 -6.89 -13.15 7.90
N ARG A 99 -7.89 -13.97 7.55
CA ARG A 99 -9.14 -14.06 8.30
C ARG A 99 -8.93 -14.50 9.75
N HIS A 100 -8.04 -15.46 9.98
CA HIS A 100 -7.68 -15.91 11.33
C HIS A 100 -6.98 -14.80 12.14
N LEU A 101 -6.02 -14.09 11.52
CA LEU A 101 -5.31 -12.97 12.15
C LEU A 101 -6.30 -11.90 12.64
N LEU A 102 -7.25 -11.47 11.80
CA LEU A 102 -8.24 -10.45 12.18
C LEU A 102 -9.12 -10.84 13.39
N GLN A 103 -9.17 -12.12 13.76
CA GLN A 103 -9.96 -12.64 14.88
C GLN A 103 -9.13 -12.88 16.15
N LEU A 104 -7.80 -12.73 16.08
CA LEU A 104 -6.93 -12.91 17.24
C LEU A 104 -7.13 -11.79 18.27
N PRO A 105 -7.02 -12.10 19.58
CA PRO A 105 -7.19 -11.11 20.63
C PRO A 105 -6.10 -10.01 20.58
N LEU A 106 -6.43 -8.79 21.01
CA LEU A 106 -5.50 -7.65 20.97
C LEU A 106 -4.18 -7.88 21.73
N GLN A 107 -4.21 -8.70 22.79
CA GLN A 107 -3.03 -9.08 23.56
C GLN A 107 -1.95 -9.74 22.68
N PHE A 108 -2.36 -10.51 21.66
CA PHE A 108 -1.43 -11.11 20.69
C PHE A 108 -0.61 -10.06 19.94
N TYR A 109 -1.24 -8.95 19.55
CA TYR A 109 -0.59 -7.89 18.78
C TYR A 109 0.31 -6.97 19.62
N ARG A 110 0.26 -7.10 20.95
CA ARG A 110 1.22 -6.44 21.85
C ARG A 110 2.52 -7.23 21.96
N THR A 111 2.47 -8.56 21.82
CA THR A 111 3.63 -9.44 21.96
C THR A 111 4.29 -9.78 20.62
N VAL A 112 3.53 -9.79 19.53
CA VAL A 112 4.06 -10.07 18.18
C VAL A 112 4.20 -8.78 17.38
N PRO A 113 5.42 -8.43 16.93
CA PRO A 113 5.64 -7.24 16.13
C PRO A 113 4.84 -7.25 14.82
N PRO A 114 4.27 -6.11 14.38
CA PRO A 114 3.52 -6.03 13.12
C PRO A 114 4.33 -6.50 11.89
N GLY A 115 5.65 -6.24 11.88
CA GLY A 115 6.54 -6.70 10.81
C GLY A 115 6.59 -8.22 10.66
N THR A 116 6.40 -8.98 11.75
CA THR A 116 6.32 -10.45 11.70
C THR A 116 5.06 -10.90 10.98
N VAL A 117 3.92 -10.25 11.23
CA VAL A 117 2.64 -10.52 10.55
C VAL A 117 2.75 -10.24 9.05
N ILE A 118 3.33 -9.09 8.70
CA ILE A 118 3.54 -8.68 7.30
C ILE A 118 4.48 -9.67 6.58
N SER A 119 5.61 -10.01 7.19
CA SER A 119 6.58 -10.96 6.63
C SER A 119 5.98 -12.35 6.43
N ALA A 120 5.17 -12.82 7.39
CA ALA A 120 4.47 -14.09 7.28
C ALA A 120 3.53 -14.12 6.06
N MET A 121 2.74 -13.06 5.86
CA MET A 121 1.78 -12.95 4.75
C MET A 121 2.45 -12.79 3.37
N THR A 122 3.62 -12.18 3.33
CA THR A 122 4.34 -11.85 2.10
C THR A 122 5.45 -12.87 1.80
N ALA A 123 6.62 -12.72 2.41
CA ALA A 123 7.83 -13.47 2.10
C ALA A 123 7.78 -14.94 2.56
N GLU A 124 7.28 -15.21 3.77
CA GLU A 124 7.39 -16.57 4.34
C GLU A 124 6.39 -17.54 3.70
N LEU A 125 5.13 -17.13 3.49
CA LEU A 125 4.15 -17.96 2.77
C LEU A 125 4.52 -18.16 1.29
N ASN A 126 5.15 -17.18 0.64
CA ASN A 126 5.62 -17.32 -0.75
C ASN A 126 6.58 -18.51 -0.92
N GLY A 127 7.53 -18.68 0.00
CA GLY A 127 8.48 -19.81 -0.02
C GLY A 127 7.78 -21.17 0.09
N ILE A 128 6.65 -21.24 0.79
CA ILE A 128 5.83 -22.45 0.92
C ILE A 128 5.02 -22.69 -0.36
N GLY A 129 4.45 -21.64 -0.96
CA GLY A 129 3.67 -21.70 -2.20
C GLY A 129 4.40 -22.36 -3.37
N PHE A 130 5.69 -22.03 -3.56
CA PHE A 130 6.51 -22.63 -4.61
C PHE A 130 6.66 -24.15 -4.45
N PHE A 131 6.86 -24.63 -3.21
CA PHE A 131 6.96 -26.05 -2.92
C PHE A 131 5.63 -26.79 -3.18
N LEU A 132 4.50 -26.19 -2.79
CA LEU A 132 3.17 -26.83 -2.83
C LEU A 132 2.75 -27.29 -4.24
N GLY A 133 3.08 -26.51 -5.28
CA GLY A 133 2.75 -26.84 -6.66
C GLY A 133 3.45 -28.09 -7.19
N GLY A 134 4.73 -28.26 -6.83
CA GLY A 134 5.54 -29.42 -7.20
C GLY A 134 5.46 -30.59 -6.21
N ALA A 135 4.72 -30.45 -5.11
CA ALA A 135 4.84 -31.35 -3.97
C ALA A 135 4.49 -32.81 -4.26
N LEU A 136 3.47 -33.06 -5.11
CA LEU A 136 3.13 -34.40 -5.59
C LEU A 136 3.83 -34.73 -6.90
N ALA A 137 3.91 -33.74 -7.80
CA ALA A 137 4.37 -33.96 -9.15
C ALA A 137 5.85 -34.34 -9.21
N ILE A 138 6.73 -33.65 -8.48
CA ILE A 138 8.17 -33.91 -8.53
C ILE A 138 8.50 -35.34 -8.05
N PRO A 139 8.04 -35.81 -6.86
CA PRO A 139 8.32 -37.18 -6.44
C PRO A 139 7.77 -38.23 -7.42
N VAL A 140 6.55 -38.03 -7.91
CA VAL A 140 5.93 -38.97 -8.86
C VAL A 140 6.70 -38.98 -10.17
N THR A 141 7.02 -37.83 -10.75
CA THR A 141 7.81 -37.75 -11.99
C THR A 141 9.17 -38.39 -11.82
N SER A 142 9.86 -38.10 -10.71
CA SER A 142 11.23 -38.57 -10.51
C SER A 142 11.26 -40.07 -10.22
N VAL A 143 10.39 -40.61 -9.35
CA VAL A 143 10.30 -42.08 -9.12
C VAL A 143 9.93 -42.80 -10.41
N LEU A 144 8.90 -42.36 -11.12
CA LEU A 144 8.48 -43.03 -12.36
C LEU A 144 9.56 -42.93 -13.44
N THR A 145 10.19 -41.76 -13.62
CA THR A 145 11.29 -41.60 -14.58
C THR A 145 12.47 -42.50 -14.24
N PHE A 146 12.86 -42.59 -12.96
CA PHE A 146 13.92 -43.49 -12.50
C PHE A 146 13.59 -44.95 -12.81
N LEU A 147 12.37 -45.40 -12.47
CA LEU A 147 11.94 -46.78 -12.73
C LEU A 147 11.88 -47.11 -14.22
N VAL A 148 11.41 -46.19 -15.06
CA VAL A 148 11.31 -46.41 -16.50
C VAL A 148 12.70 -46.48 -17.15
N PHE A 149 13.63 -45.58 -16.80
CA PHE A 149 15.00 -45.68 -17.32
C PHE A 149 15.73 -46.92 -16.80
N LEU A 150 15.54 -47.28 -15.53
CA LEU A 150 16.09 -48.50 -14.97
C LEU A 150 15.55 -49.74 -15.71
N GLY A 151 14.24 -49.82 -15.93
CA GLY A 151 13.61 -50.88 -16.72
C GLY A 151 14.13 -50.93 -18.16
N PHE A 152 14.33 -49.78 -18.80
CA PHE A 152 14.95 -49.69 -20.12
C PHE A 152 16.39 -50.22 -20.11
N MET A 153 17.21 -49.87 -19.13
CA MET A 153 18.58 -50.42 -18.99
C MET A 153 18.59 -51.94 -18.81
N PHE A 154 17.68 -52.48 -18.00
CA PHE A 154 17.51 -53.94 -17.85
C PHE A 154 17.13 -54.63 -19.16
N SER A 155 16.30 -53.97 -19.99
CA SER A 155 15.92 -54.50 -21.30
C SER A 155 17.09 -54.53 -22.30
N LEU A 156 18.11 -53.69 -22.11
CA LEU A 156 19.32 -53.68 -22.93
C LEU A 156 20.34 -54.74 -22.47
N SER A 157 20.70 -54.73 -21.18
CA SER A 157 21.60 -55.74 -20.59
C SER A 157 21.40 -55.82 -19.08
N PRO A 158 20.88 -56.96 -18.57
CA PRO A 158 20.70 -57.16 -17.13
C PRO A 158 22.01 -57.08 -16.33
N LEU A 159 23.13 -57.56 -16.90
CA LEU A 159 24.44 -57.55 -16.23
C LEU A 159 24.95 -56.13 -16.04
N LEU A 160 24.94 -55.31 -17.10
CA LEU A 160 25.39 -53.92 -17.04
C LEU A 160 24.47 -53.08 -16.15
N ALA A 161 23.16 -53.29 -16.23
CA ALA A 161 22.19 -52.62 -15.36
C ALA A 161 22.47 -52.91 -13.88
N LEU A 162 22.73 -54.18 -13.52
CA LEU A 162 23.03 -54.57 -12.14
C LEU A 162 24.33 -53.95 -11.63
N LEU A 163 25.38 -53.91 -12.46
CA LEU A 163 26.64 -53.23 -12.13
C LEU A 163 26.46 -51.73 -11.92
N SER A 164 25.65 -51.07 -12.74
CA SER A 164 25.31 -49.65 -12.56
C SER A 164 24.53 -49.41 -11.27
N ILE A 165 23.65 -50.34 -10.86
CA ILE A 165 22.86 -50.20 -9.63
C ILE A 165 23.74 -50.19 -8.38
N VAL A 166 24.83 -50.95 -8.35
CA VAL A 166 25.73 -51.07 -7.19
C VAL A 166 26.32 -49.72 -6.75
N ILE A 167 26.41 -48.74 -7.65
CA ILE A 167 26.91 -47.40 -7.35
C ILE A 167 25.93 -46.61 -6.47
N TYR A 168 24.62 -46.76 -6.69
CA TYR A 168 23.60 -45.95 -6.02
C TYR A 168 23.47 -46.19 -4.51
N PRO A 169 23.54 -47.42 -3.95
CA PRO A 169 23.56 -47.63 -2.50
C PRO A 169 24.68 -46.84 -1.79
N LEU A 170 25.86 -46.73 -2.41
CA LEU A 170 26.97 -45.95 -1.87
C LEU A 170 26.65 -44.45 -1.89
N GLU A 171 26.07 -43.94 -2.98
CA GLU A 171 25.55 -42.56 -3.05
C GLU A 171 24.47 -42.30 -1.98
N MET A 172 23.53 -43.23 -1.80
CA MET A 172 22.44 -43.14 -0.82
C MET A 172 22.93 -43.07 0.63
N ILE A 173 24.15 -43.51 0.93
CA ILE A 173 24.73 -43.41 2.27
C ILE A 173 25.53 -42.11 2.40
N VAL A 174 26.42 -41.82 1.45
CA VAL A 174 27.37 -40.69 1.54
C VAL A 174 26.66 -39.34 1.46
N ILE A 175 25.72 -39.18 0.54
CA ILE A 175 25.07 -37.89 0.28
C ILE A 175 24.19 -37.45 1.47
N PRO A 176 23.29 -38.28 2.03
CA PRO A 176 22.45 -37.85 3.16
C PRO A 176 23.23 -37.49 4.42
N LEU A 177 24.39 -38.12 4.67
CA LEU A 177 25.27 -37.78 5.80
C LEU A 177 25.80 -36.34 5.67
N LEU A 178 26.31 -35.98 4.49
CA LEU A 178 26.75 -34.62 4.20
C LEU A 178 25.58 -33.63 4.21
N GLN A 179 24.44 -34.03 3.67
CA GLN A 179 23.22 -33.22 3.62
C GLN A 179 22.68 -32.88 5.01
N LYS A 180 22.68 -33.84 5.95
CA LYS A 180 22.25 -33.61 7.34
C LYS A 180 23.09 -32.51 8.00
N ARG A 181 24.40 -32.48 7.73
CA ARG A 181 25.31 -31.44 8.22
C ARG A 181 25.04 -30.09 7.56
N TYR A 182 24.80 -30.06 6.25
CA TYR A 182 24.39 -28.86 5.51
C TYR A 182 23.09 -28.27 6.08
N ASN A 183 22.05 -29.09 6.26
CA ASN A 183 20.74 -28.65 6.76
C ASN A 183 20.84 -28.06 8.18
N ARG A 184 21.68 -28.64 9.06
CA ARG A 184 21.92 -28.10 10.41
C ARG A 184 22.57 -26.71 10.37
N LEU A 185 23.53 -26.48 9.47
CA LEU A 185 24.16 -25.17 9.27
C LEU A 185 23.17 -24.17 8.64
N ASN A 186 22.38 -24.60 7.66
CA ASN A 186 21.37 -23.75 7.03
C ASN A 186 20.31 -23.26 8.04
N LYS A 187 19.87 -24.14 8.95
CA LYS A 187 18.95 -23.75 10.04
C LYS A 187 19.56 -22.68 10.94
N LYS A 188 20.87 -22.78 11.27
CA LYS A 188 21.57 -21.74 12.02
C LYS A 188 21.65 -20.42 11.23
N ARG A 189 21.98 -20.49 9.94
CA ARG A 189 22.01 -19.33 9.02
C ARG A 189 20.69 -18.57 9.05
N ILE A 190 19.56 -19.25 8.85
CA ILE A 190 18.23 -18.62 8.84
C ILE A 190 17.93 -17.93 10.19
N LYS A 191 18.25 -18.58 11.32
CA LYS A 191 18.03 -18.01 12.66
C LYS A 191 18.88 -16.74 12.89
N THR A 192 20.16 -16.78 12.52
CA THR A 192 21.07 -15.63 12.65
C THR A 192 20.64 -14.47 11.75
N THR A 193 20.25 -14.74 10.50
CA THR A 193 19.76 -13.70 9.58
C THR A 193 18.52 -12.99 10.11
N ARG A 194 17.55 -13.70 10.70
CA ARG A 194 16.38 -13.07 11.31
C ARG A 194 16.71 -12.23 12.54
N ALA A 195 17.58 -12.74 13.42
CA ALA A 195 18.02 -11.98 14.59
C ALA A 195 18.70 -10.67 14.18
N MET A 196 19.52 -10.71 13.13
CA MET A 196 20.12 -9.53 12.52
C MET A 196 19.06 -8.56 11.99
N SER A 197 18.04 -9.04 11.25
CA SER A 197 16.94 -8.18 10.78
C SER A 197 16.16 -7.52 11.92
N ASN A 198 15.97 -8.21 13.06
CA ASN A 198 15.33 -7.62 14.22
C ASN A 198 16.17 -6.48 14.82
N VAL A 199 17.49 -6.64 14.88
CA VAL A 199 18.40 -5.57 15.33
C VAL A 199 18.33 -4.38 14.37
N VAL A 200 18.38 -4.61 13.05
CA VAL A 200 18.21 -3.51 12.07
C VAL A 200 16.89 -2.76 12.31
N ASN A 201 15.80 -3.49 12.53
CA ASN A 201 14.50 -2.87 12.78
C ASN A 201 14.47 -2.08 14.11
N GLU A 202 15.14 -2.58 15.15
CA GLU A 202 15.33 -1.91 16.44
C GLU A 202 16.14 -0.61 16.26
N SER A 203 17.29 -0.67 15.59
CA SER A 203 18.15 0.50 15.36
C SER A 203 17.47 1.56 14.49
N VAL A 204 16.74 1.16 13.43
CA VAL A 204 15.99 2.11 12.58
C VAL A 204 14.82 2.74 13.33
N SER A 205 14.10 1.96 14.14
CA SER A 205 12.99 2.50 14.95
C SER A 205 13.49 3.44 16.05
N GLY A 206 14.67 3.15 16.63
CA GLY A 206 15.34 3.96 17.65
C GLY A 206 16.35 4.96 17.09
N LEU A 207 16.26 5.33 15.81
CA LEU A 207 17.27 6.14 15.14
C LEU A 207 17.46 7.50 15.84
N GLN A 208 16.37 8.09 16.32
CA GLN A 208 16.42 9.33 17.09
C GLN A 208 17.30 9.20 18.35
N GLU A 209 17.20 8.09 19.08
CA GLU A 209 18.04 7.85 20.27
C GLU A 209 19.50 7.63 19.91
N ILE A 210 19.77 6.92 18.80
CA ILE A 210 21.12 6.71 18.30
C ILE A 210 21.76 8.05 17.93
N HIS A 211 21.03 8.92 17.22
CA HIS A 211 21.51 10.25 16.83
C HIS A 211 21.68 11.18 18.03
N ALA A 212 20.69 11.23 18.92
CA ALA A 212 20.72 12.08 20.11
C ALA A 212 21.88 11.73 21.05
N ASN A 213 22.20 10.44 21.19
CA ASN A 213 23.26 9.96 22.08
C ASN A 213 24.55 9.59 21.32
N ALA A 214 24.67 9.94 20.04
CA ALA A 214 25.79 9.61 19.16
C ALA A 214 26.28 8.14 19.25
N SER A 215 25.36 7.19 19.44
CA SER A 215 25.66 5.79 19.78
C SER A 215 26.03 4.89 18.58
N TYR A 216 26.42 5.49 17.45
CA TYR A 216 26.68 4.80 16.18
C TYR A 216 27.65 3.62 16.32
N GLN A 217 28.75 3.79 17.07
CA GLN A 217 29.78 2.76 17.24
C GLN A 217 29.29 1.54 18.02
N LEU A 218 28.34 1.71 18.94
CA LEU A 218 27.76 0.60 19.71
C LEU A 218 26.90 -0.28 18.80
N GLU A 219 26.05 0.36 18.00
CA GLU A 219 25.17 -0.33 17.05
C GLU A 219 25.98 -0.98 15.91
N GLU A 220 27.03 -0.32 15.41
CA GLU A 220 27.94 -0.89 14.42
C GLU A 220 28.65 -2.15 14.94
N LYS A 221 29.15 -2.13 16.18
CA LYS A 221 29.77 -3.30 16.82
C LYS A 221 28.76 -4.44 16.97
N ARG A 222 27.52 -4.13 17.39
CA ARG A 222 26.44 -5.11 17.50
C ARG A 222 26.13 -5.75 16.16
N MET A 223 26.06 -4.97 15.09
CA MET A 223 25.84 -5.45 13.72
C MET A 223 27.00 -6.32 13.22
N SER A 224 28.24 -5.87 13.43
CA SER A 224 29.46 -6.57 13.00
C SER A 224 29.53 -7.99 13.57
N ALA A 225 29.17 -8.17 14.84
CA ALA A 225 29.14 -9.50 15.47
C ALA A 225 28.18 -10.49 14.75
N PHE A 226 27.04 -10.02 14.25
CA PHE A 226 26.13 -10.83 13.45
C PHE A 226 26.70 -11.14 12.07
N ILE A 227 27.32 -10.15 11.42
CA ILE A 227 27.95 -10.31 10.11
C ILE A 227 29.06 -11.37 10.18
N ASP A 228 29.93 -11.30 11.19
CA ASP A 228 31.03 -12.26 11.39
C ASP A 228 30.52 -13.68 11.66
N THR A 229 29.50 -13.78 12.51
CA THR A 229 28.85 -15.07 12.79
C THR A 229 28.25 -15.66 11.52
N LEU A 230 27.56 -14.84 10.73
CA LEU A 230 26.93 -15.24 9.48
C LEU A 230 27.98 -15.66 8.45
N TYR A 231 29.05 -14.90 8.29
CA TYR A 231 30.17 -15.22 7.41
C TYR A 231 30.78 -16.59 7.74
N ASN A 232 31.05 -16.86 9.03
CA ASN A 232 31.59 -18.14 9.47
C ASN A 232 30.62 -19.31 9.21
N ILE A 233 29.32 -19.11 9.38
CA ILE A 233 28.31 -20.12 9.05
C ILE A 233 28.28 -20.36 7.53
N LEU A 234 28.25 -19.30 6.73
CA LEU A 234 28.22 -19.39 5.26
C LEU A 234 29.45 -20.10 4.73
N LYS A 235 30.65 -19.74 5.20
CA LYS A 235 31.90 -20.41 4.83
C LYS A 235 31.81 -21.93 5.05
N ARG A 236 31.42 -22.36 6.25
CA ARG A 236 31.25 -23.80 6.57
C ARG A 236 30.16 -24.45 5.72
N LEU A 237 29.07 -23.75 5.46
CA LEU A 237 27.95 -24.21 4.65
C LEU A 237 28.39 -24.43 3.19
N PHE A 238 29.15 -23.51 2.61
CA PHE A 238 29.67 -23.64 1.25
C PHE A 238 30.71 -24.76 1.13
N ILE A 239 31.59 -24.94 2.12
CA ILE A 239 32.52 -26.08 2.15
C ILE A 239 31.75 -27.41 2.07
N VAL A 240 30.71 -27.58 2.89
CA VAL A 240 29.87 -28.80 2.85
C VAL A 240 29.11 -28.91 1.52
N LYS A 241 28.58 -27.80 0.98
CA LYS A 241 27.88 -27.77 -0.32
C LYS A 241 28.79 -28.24 -1.46
N TYR A 242 30.03 -27.76 -1.50
CA TYR A 242 31.00 -28.18 -2.51
C TYR A 242 31.46 -29.62 -2.29
N GLY A 243 31.55 -30.09 -1.04
CA GLY A 243 31.77 -31.51 -0.74
C GLY A 243 30.66 -32.42 -1.31
N ILE A 244 29.39 -32.01 -1.20
CA ILE A 244 28.26 -32.72 -1.81
C ILE A 244 28.40 -32.73 -3.35
N LYS A 245 28.68 -31.57 -3.96
CA LYS A 245 28.87 -31.46 -5.42
C LYS A 245 30.04 -32.32 -5.91
N PHE A 246 31.14 -32.34 -5.16
CA PHE A 246 32.32 -33.15 -5.47
C PHE A 246 31.99 -34.64 -5.44
N ALA A 247 31.42 -35.14 -4.33
CA ALA A 247 31.03 -36.54 -4.21
C ALA A 247 30.10 -36.96 -5.35
N ASN A 248 29.11 -36.11 -5.65
CA ASN A 248 28.14 -36.33 -6.71
C ASN A 248 28.77 -36.42 -8.12
N ASN A 249 29.65 -35.49 -8.48
CA ASN A 249 30.33 -35.53 -9.78
C ASN A 249 31.26 -36.76 -9.90
N MET A 250 31.87 -37.18 -8.79
CA MET A 250 32.73 -38.36 -8.76
C MET A 250 31.93 -39.65 -9.06
N PHE A 251 30.76 -39.83 -8.44
CA PHE A 251 29.94 -41.02 -8.69
C PHE A 251 29.34 -41.07 -10.10
N GLN A 252 28.95 -39.92 -10.68
CA GLN A 252 28.53 -39.85 -12.07
C GLN A 252 29.60 -40.37 -13.04
N SER A 253 30.88 -40.16 -12.72
CA SER A 253 32.00 -40.59 -13.57
C SER A 253 32.24 -42.10 -13.54
N PHE A 254 31.78 -42.82 -12.50
CA PHE A 254 31.98 -44.27 -12.38
C PHE A 254 31.12 -45.10 -13.33
N GLY A 255 29.93 -44.62 -13.70
CA GLY A 255 29.05 -45.34 -14.62
C GLY A 255 29.64 -45.53 -16.01
N PRO A 256 30.01 -44.45 -16.72
CA PRO A 256 30.70 -44.57 -18.01
C PRO A 256 31.97 -45.40 -17.91
N PHE A 257 32.73 -45.25 -16.82
CA PHE A 257 33.93 -46.06 -16.59
C PHE A 257 33.63 -47.58 -16.55
N ILE A 258 32.64 -48.00 -15.76
CA ILE A 258 32.22 -49.42 -15.68
C ILE A 258 31.64 -49.88 -17.03
N LEU A 259 30.88 -49.01 -17.70
CA LEU A 259 30.30 -49.31 -19.01
C LEU A 259 31.38 -49.52 -20.08
N PHE A 260 32.40 -48.67 -20.15
CA PHE A 260 33.48 -48.84 -21.11
C PHE A 260 34.33 -50.08 -20.81
N LEU A 261 34.59 -50.36 -19.54
CA LEU A 261 35.37 -51.54 -19.14
C LEU A 261 34.61 -52.85 -19.45
N VAL A 262 33.39 -52.99 -18.94
CA VAL A 262 32.62 -54.25 -19.03
C VAL A 262 31.80 -54.32 -20.31
N GLY A 263 31.11 -53.22 -20.68
CA GLY A 263 30.33 -53.14 -21.91
C GLY A 263 31.22 -53.17 -23.16
N GLY A 264 32.41 -52.55 -23.11
CA GLY A 264 33.42 -52.67 -24.17
C GLY A 264 33.89 -54.12 -24.34
N TYR A 265 34.21 -54.81 -23.24
CA TYR A 265 34.56 -56.23 -23.26
C TYR A 265 33.45 -57.13 -23.84
N LEU A 266 32.19 -56.90 -23.45
CA LEU A 266 31.04 -57.64 -24.01
C LEU A 266 30.81 -57.34 -25.49
N THR A 267 31.09 -56.13 -25.94
CA THR A 267 30.99 -55.72 -27.35
C THR A 267 32.06 -56.41 -28.19
N ILE A 268 33.31 -56.50 -27.69
CA ILE A 268 34.41 -57.21 -28.36
C ILE A 268 34.07 -58.71 -28.54
N ASN A 269 33.40 -59.31 -27.55
CA ASN A 269 32.94 -60.70 -27.61
C ASN A 269 31.66 -60.90 -28.44
N GLY A 270 31.12 -59.85 -29.08
CA GLY A 270 29.92 -59.91 -29.91
C GLY A 270 28.60 -60.10 -29.16
N GLN A 271 28.60 -59.99 -27.82
CA GLN A 271 27.42 -60.20 -26.97
C GLN A 271 26.59 -58.92 -26.75
N PHE A 272 27.11 -57.77 -27.18
CA PHE A 272 26.48 -56.46 -26.97
C PHE A 272 26.71 -55.56 -28.19
N THR A 273 25.67 -54.89 -28.71
CA THR A 273 25.82 -54.07 -29.92
C THR A 273 26.31 -52.66 -29.60
N LEU A 274 27.03 -52.04 -30.54
CA LEU A 274 27.54 -50.68 -30.38
C LEU A 274 26.41 -49.66 -30.16
N GLY A 275 25.27 -49.79 -30.87
CA GLY A 275 24.11 -48.93 -30.66
C GLY A 275 23.43 -49.12 -29.30
N ALA A 276 23.42 -50.35 -28.77
CA ALA A 276 22.94 -50.61 -27.41
C ALA A 276 23.86 -50.02 -26.35
N LEU A 277 25.18 -49.99 -26.58
CA LEU A 277 26.17 -49.33 -25.71
C LEU A 277 25.95 -47.83 -25.62
N VAL A 278 25.73 -47.15 -26.75
CA VAL A 278 25.45 -45.70 -26.78
C VAL A 278 24.10 -45.38 -26.13
N ALA A 279 23.05 -46.17 -26.42
CA ALA A 279 21.74 -46.01 -25.78
C ALA A 279 21.80 -46.28 -24.27
N PHE A 280 22.60 -47.24 -23.81
CA PHE A 280 22.82 -47.51 -22.40
C PHE A 280 23.57 -46.36 -21.71
N LEU A 281 24.62 -45.81 -22.33
CA LEU A 281 25.34 -44.64 -21.81
C LEU A 281 24.39 -43.44 -21.64
N SER A 282 23.56 -43.18 -22.66
CA SER A 282 22.56 -42.11 -22.63
C SER A 282 21.47 -42.36 -21.59
N ALA A 283 21.02 -43.61 -21.42
CA ALA A 283 20.08 -43.97 -20.36
C ALA A 283 20.69 -43.76 -18.97
N TYR A 284 21.95 -44.18 -18.76
CA TYR A 284 22.66 -44.02 -17.49
C TYR A 284 22.78 -42.54 -17.09
N GLU A 285 23.19 -41.66 -17.99
CA GLU A 285 23.24 -40.21 -17.74
C GLU A 285 21.87 -39.66 -17.31
N LYS A 286 20.78 -40.17 -17.90
CA LYS A 286 19.41 -39.74 -17.59
C LYS A 286 18.85 -40.29 -16.28
N VAL A 287 19.32 -41.43 -15.78
CA VAL A 287 18.90 -42.00 -14.47
C VAL A 287 19.31 -41.09 -13.30
N TYR A 288 20.40 -40.34 -13.47
CA TYR A 288 20.90 -39.43 -12.45
C TYR A 288 19.97 -38.21 -12.19
N ASP A 289 19.34 -37.66 -13.25
CA ASP A 289 18.48 -36.48 -13.15
C ASP A 289 17.35 -36.63 -12.10
N PRO A 290 16.54 -37.72 -12.12
CA PRO A 290 15.51 -37.97 -11.11
C PRO A 290 16.02 -38.05 -9.68
N TRP A 291 17.20 -38.63 -9.48
CA TRP A 291 17.79 -38.73 -8.14
C TRP A 291 18.15 -37.36 -7.60
N LYS A 292 18.76 -36.51 -8.43
CA LYS A 292 19.05 -35.11 -8.11
C LYS A 292 17.76 -34.34 -7.77
N GLU A 293 16.73 -34.46 -8.61
CA GLU A 293 15.42 -33.82 -8.39
C GLU A 293 14.80 -34.25 -7.05
N MET A 294 14.88 -35.53 -6.68
CA MET A 294 14.39 -36.05 -5.40
C MET A 294 15.11 -35.44 -4.21
N MET A 295 16.43 -35.26 -4.33
CA MET A 295 17.25 -34.66 -3.28
C MET A 295 16.91 -33.17 -3.09
N GLU A 296 16.79 -32.43 -4.18
CA GLU A 296 16.35 -31.02 -4.18
C GLU A 296 14.93 -30.90 -3.60
N TYR A 297 14.03 -31.81 -3.98
CA TYR A 297 12.69 -31.92 -3.41
C TYR A 297 12.72 -32.14 -1.90
N TYR A 298 13.54 -33.06 -1.39
CA TYR A 298 13.65 -33.33 0.04
C TYR A 298 14.15 -32.11 0.82
N GLN A 299 15.12 -31.37 0.27
CA GLN A 299 15.58 -30.10 0.85
C GLN A 299 14.46 -29.05 0.88
N ALA A 300 13.73 -28.91 -0.22
CA ALA A 300 12.60 -27.97 -0.32
C ALA A 300 11.49 -28.34 0.66
N LEU A 301 11.14 -29.62 0.78
CA LEU A 301 10.15 -30.14 1.73
C LEU A 301 10.55 -29.81 3.16
N GLN A 302 11.80 -30.06 3.56
CA GLN A 302 12.26 -29.73 4.92
C GLN A 302 12.17 -28.24 5.21
N ASN A 303 12.61 -27.40 4.27
CA ASN A 303 12.55 -25.94 4.41
C ASN A 303 11.09 -25.47 4.54
N ALA A 304 10.20 -25.95 3.67
CA ALA A 304 8.78 -25.62 3.69
C ALA A 304 8.10 -26.09 4.98
N GLN A 305 8.38 -27.31 5.45
CA GLN A 305 7.83 -27.84 6.69
C GLN A 305 8.24 -27.03 7.93
N VAL A 306 9.52 -26.65 8.03
CA VAL A 306 10.01 -25.84 9.16
C VAL A 306 9.37 -24.45 9.14
N LEU A 307 9.34 -23.80 7.98
CA LEU A 307 8.75 -22.48 7.83
C LEU A 307 7.25 -22.49 8.11
N TYR A 308 6.53 -23.46 7.53
CA TYR A 308 5.10 -23.66 7.76
C TYR A 308 4.78 -23.89 9.23
N ARG A 309 5.49 -24.83 9.89
CA ARG A 309 5.27 -25.12 11.31
C ARG A 309 5.51 -23.89 12.18
N GLN A 310 6.56 -23.12 11.88
CA GLN A 310 6.88 -21.91 12.61
C GLN A 310 5.75 -20.88 12.47
N ILE A 311 5.34 -20.53 11.25
CA ILE A 311 4.23 -19.60 11.00
C ILE A 311 2.98 -20.06 11.74
N MET A 312 2.58 -21.31 11.55
CA MET A 312 1.36 -21.84 12.15
C MET A 312 1.43 -21.85 13.68
N SER A 313 2.59 -22.14 14.27
CA SER A 313 2.79 -22.08 15.72
C SER A 313 2.78 -20.65 16.28
N THR A 314 3.31 -19.67 15.55
CA THR A 314 3.31 -18.27 15.96
C THR A 314 1.87 -17.74 16.07
N PHE A 315 0.98 -18.19 15.20
CA PHE A 315 -0.41 -17.75 15.13
C PHE A 315 -1.40 -18.75 15.75
N ASP A 316 -0.94 -19.75 16.51
CA ASP A 316 -1.78 -20.81 17.13
C ASP A 316 -2.50 -20.34 18.40
N LEU A 317 -3.12 -19.17 18.32
CA LEU A 317 -4.06 -18.67 19.31
C LEU A 317 -5.49 -18.84 18.81
N GLN A 318 -6.39 -19.17 19.73
CA GLN A 318 -7.80 -19.29 19.41
C GLN A 318 -8.46 -17.92 19.50
N PRO A 319 -9.27 -17.52 18.50
CA PRO A 319 -10.23 -16.44 18.69
C PRO A 319 -11.07 -16.76 19.93
N ARG A 320 -11.11 -15.82 20.88
CA ARG A 320 -11.84 -16.02 22.13
C ARG A 320 -13.35 -15.90 21.95
N HIS A 321 -13.78 -15.03 21.04
CA HIS A 321 -15.19 -14.72 20.78
C HIS A 321 -15.53 -15.03 19.33
N PRO A 322 -16.64 -15.75 19.05
CA PRO A 322 -17.09 -15.97 17.68
C PRO A 322 -17.50 -14.64 17.03
N LEU A 323 -17.35 -14.54 15.70
CA LEU A 323 -17.71 -13.31 14.98
C LEU A 323 -19.22 -13.09 14.94
N LEU A 324 -19.96 -14.13 14.58
CA LEU A 324 -21.41 -14.15 14.46
C LEU A 324 -22.00 -15.15 15.45
N PRO A 325 -23.25 -14.96 15.88
CA PRO A 325 -23.93 -15.90 16.74
C PRO A 325 -24.47 -17.11 15.94
N ASP A 326 -24.52 -18.28 16.57
CA ASP A 326 -25.04 -19.49 15.93
C ASP A 326 -26.57 -19.52 15.93
N GLY A 327 -27.19 -19.44 14.74
CA GLY A 327 -28.62 -19.68 14.56
C GLY A 327 -29.57 -18.62 15.15
N ARG A 328 -29.06 -17.44 15.50
CA ARG A 328 -29.87 -16.30 15.98
C ARG A 328 -29.37 -14.97 15.40
N GLU A 329 -30.18 -13.93 15.54
CA GLU A 329 -29.74 -12.56 15.29
C GLU A 329 -28.91 -12.01 16.48
N PRO A 330 -28.01 -11.03 16.26
CA PRO A 330 -27.30 -10.35 17.34
C PRO A 330 -28.27 -9.65 18.30
N TYR A 331 -28.01 -9.73 19.60
CA TYR A 331 -28.88 -9.13 20.62
C TYR A 331 -28.96 -7.60 20.47
N ARG A 332 -30.05 -7.00 20.93
CA ARG A 332 -30.15 -5.55 21.21
C ARG A 332 -30.19 -5.35 22.72
N LEU A 333 -29.23 -4.60 23.23
CA LEU A 333 -29.03 -4.34 24.65
C LEU A 333 -29.62 -2.97 25.03
N GLN A 334 -30.12 -2.86 26.25
CA GLN A 334 -30.62 -1.65 26.91
C GLN A 334 -29.50 -0.84 27.57
N GLY A 335 -28.35 -1.45 27.82
CA GLY A 335 -27.16 -0.74 28.32
C GLY A 335 -26.93 -0.84 29.83
N ARG A 336 -27.44 -1.88 30.51
CA ARG A 336 -27.08 -2.20 31.89
C ARG A 336 -25.74 -2.94 31.92
N ILE A 337 -24.84 -2.50 32.79
CA ILE A 337 -23.48 -3.07 32.92
C ILE A 337 -23.24 -3.41 34.39
N GLU A 338 -22.87 -4.66 34.67
CA GLU A 338 -22.53 -5.12 36.02
C GLU A 338 -21.18 -5.82 36.02
N LEU A 339 -20.29 -5.36 36.89
CA LEU A 339 -19.04 -6.02 37.22
C LEU A 339 -19.17 -6.56 38.65
N LYS A 340 -18.86 -7.84 38.83
CA LYS A 340 -18.87 -8.51 40.14
C LYS A 340 -17.49 -9.13 40.38
N GLU A 341 -16.74 -8.52 41.30
CA GLU A 341 -15.39 -8.92 41.70
C GLU A 341 -14.42 -9.15 40.52
N VAL A 342 -14.53 -8.32 39.47
CA VAL A 342 -13.73 -8.48 38.25
C VAL A 342 -12.27 -8.18 38.52
N SER A 343 -11.39 -9.11 38.16
CA SER A 343 -9.94 -8.93 38.24
C SER A 343 -9.29 -9.20 36.88
N CYS A 344 -8.29 -8.41 36.55
CA CYS A 344 -7.56 -8.54 35.29
C CYS A 344 -6.06 -8.39 35.54
N THR A 345 -5.31 -9.33 34.98
CA THR A 345 -3.87 -9.48 35.09
C THR A 345 -3.27 -9.32 33.70
N VAL A 346 -2.19 -8.57 33.60
CA VAL A 346 -1.42 -8.45 32.35
C VAL A 346 -0.22 -9.40 32.36
N ASP A 347 0.35 -9.62 31.18
CA ASP A 347 1.57 -10.41 31.01
C ASP A 347 2.66 -9.93 31.98
N GLY A 348 3.23 -10.88 32.73
CA GLY A 348 4.12 -10.59 33.87
C GLY A 348 3.48 -10.77 35.25
N GLY A 349 2.19 -11.13 35.31
CA GLY A 349 1.49 -11.46 36.56
C GLY A 349 1.05 -10.24 37.38
N ILE A 350 1.13 -9.05 36.79
CA ILE A 350 0.73 -7.80 37.45
C ILE A 350 -0.80 -7.69 37.34
N LYS A 351 -1.47 -7.68 38.49
CA LYS A 351 -2.90 -7.36 38.57
C LYS A 351 -3.10 -5.88 38.28
N VAL A 352 -3.77 -5.57 37.18
CA VAL A 352 -4.11 -4.20 36.77
C VAL A 352 -5.47 -3.78 37.32
N LEU A 353 -6.36 -4.74 37.58
CA LEU A 353 -7.63 -4.54 38.27
C LEU A 353 -7.79 -5.64 39.32
N ASP A 354 -8.15 -5.29 40.55
CA ASP A 354 -8.42 -6.26 41.64
C ASP A 354 -9.85 -6.13 42.17
N ARG A 355 -10.65 -7.17 41.95
CA ARG A 355 -12.01 -7.35 42.52
C ARG A 355 -12.94 -6.14 42.34
N ILE A 356 -12.94 -5.57 41.15
CA ILE A 356 -13.79 -4.42 40.82
C ILE A 356 -15.25 -4.84 40.79
N THR A 357 -16.06 -4.15 41.60
CA THR A 357 -17.51 -4.30 41.65
C THR A 357 -18.16 -2.97 41.37
N MET A 358 -18.94 -2.90 40.29
CA MET A 358 -19.67 -1.70 39.92
C MET A 358 -20.91 -2.04 39.10
N GLN A 359 -21.92 -1.18 39.17
CA GLN A 359 -23.16 -1.34 38.44
C GLN A 359 -23.54 0.00 37.79
N ILE A 360 -23.80 -0.05 36.49
CA ILE A 360 -24.30 1.07 35.68
C ILE A 360 -25.70 0.69 35.19
N ARG A 361 -26.67 1.57 35.44
CA ARG A 361 -28.05 1.42 35.02
C ARG A 361 -28.20 1.79 33.53
N PRO A 362 -29.21 1.27 32.84
CA PRO A 362 -29.55 1.74 31.50
C PRO A 362 -29.69 3.26 31.46
N ASN A 363 -29.13 3.87 30.42
CA ASN A 363 -29.19 5.31 30.14
C ASN A 363 -28.50 6.22 31.16
N GLU A 364 -27.67 5.66 32.04
CA GLU A 364 -26.89 6.38 33.03
C GLU A 364 -25.57 6.88 32.43
N GLN A 365 -25.20 8.13 32.70
CA GLN A 365 -23.90 8.69 32.32
C GLN A 365 -22.95 8.66 33.50
N VAL A 366 -21.79 8.06 33.29
CA VAL A 366 -20.83 7.76 34.34
C VAL A 366 -19.44 8.29 33.99
N ALA A 367 -18.85 9.02 34.92
CA ALA A 367 -17.45 9.45 34.84
C ALA A 367 -16.53 8.47 35.59
N LEU A 368 -15.41 8.13 34.99
CA LEU A 368 -14.32 7.36 35.60
C LEU A 368 -13.11 8.28 35.81
N VAL A 369 -12.70 8.47 37.07
CA VAL A 369 -11.56 9.31 37.46
C VAL A 369 -10.53 8.50 38.23
N GLY A 370 -9.26 8.91 38.17
CA GLY A 370 -8.17 8.20 38.85
C GLY A 370 -6.81 8.58 38.29
N PHE A 371 -5.74 8.27 39.01
CA PHE A 371 -4.38 8.56 38.59
C PHE A 371 -4.02 7.88 37.26
N SER A 372 -3.01 8.40 36.56
CA SER A 372 -2.45 7.71 35.38
C SER A 372 -1.94 6.33 35.81
N GLY A 373 -2.24 5.30 35.02
CA GLY A 373 -1.91 3.91 35.37
C GLY A 373 -2.84 3.22 36.37
N ALA A 374 -3.89 3.87 36.89
CA ALA A 374 -4.83 3.27 37.85
C ALA A 374 -5.69 2.11 37.28
N GLY A 375 -5.61 1.81 35.97
CA GLY A 375 -6.38 0.75 35.32
C GLY A 375 -7.62 1.21 34.53
N LYS A 376 -7.84 2.53 34.38
CA LYS A 376 -9.05 3.11 33.76
C LYS A 376 -9.30 2.60 32.33
N THR A 377 -8.31 2.75 31.45
CA THR A 377 -8.37 2.26 30.07
C THR A 377 -8.56 0.74 30.03
N THR A 378 -7.91 -0.01 30.92
CA THR A 378 -8.08 -1.48 31.01
C THR A 378 -9.51 -1.87 31.33
N LEU A 379 -10.15 -1.17 32.27
CA LEU A 379 -11.56 -1.38 32.61
C LEU A 379 -12.48 -1.11 31.42
N LEU A 380 -12.25 -0.03 30.67
CA LEU A 380 -13.00 0.26 29.45
C LEU A 380 -12.81 -0.81 28.37
N LEU A 381 -11.58 -1.32 28.19
CA LEU A 381 -11.28 -2.40 27.25
C LEU A 381 -11.99 -3.70 27.61
N LEU A 382 -12.18 -3.99 28.90
CA LEU A 382 -12.98 -5.14 29.36
C LEU A 382 -14.45 -4.98 29.02
N ILE A 383 -15.04 -3.81 29.33
CA ILE A 383 -16.45 -3.52 29.04
C ILE A 383 -16.71 -3.58 27.52
N ALA A 384 -15.76 -3.11 26.70
CA ALA A 384 -15.82 -3.21 25.24
C ALA A 384 -15.55 -4.62 24.69
N GLN A 385 -15.37 -5.64 25.55
CA GLN A 385 -14.99 -7.01 25.19
C GLN A 385 -13.72 -7.10 24.34
N LEU A 386 -12.84 -6.10 24.44
CA LEU A 386 -11.53 -6.10 23.77
C LEU A 386 -10.50 -6.87 24.60
N TYR A 387 -10.71 -6.90 25.91
CA TYR A 387 -10.01 -7.70 26.91
C TYR A 387 -11.02 -8.62 27.60
N ASP A 388 -10.55 -9.69 28.24
CA ASP A 388 -11.39 -10.55 29.09
C ASP A 388 -10.91 -10.48 30.54
N ALA A 389 -11.85 -10.68 31.46
CA ALA A 389 -11.57 -10.79 32.88
C ALA A 389 -10.94 -12.17 33.18
N ASP A 390 -9.98 -12.22 34.10
CA ASP A 390 -9.40 -13.48 34.58
C ASP A 390 -10.26 -14.10 35.69
N GLN A 391 -10.88 -13.25 36.52
CA GLN A 391 -11.74 -13.62 37.63
C GLN A 391 -12.93 -12.65 37.72
N GLY A 392 -14.02 -13.10 38.33
CA GLY A 392 -15.27 -12.35 38.44
C GLY A 392 -16.20 -12.54 37.24
N SER A 393 -17.26 -11.75 37.17
CA SER A 393 -18.22 -11.76 36.06
C SER A 393 -18.51 -10.34 35.56
N LEU A 394 -18.56 -10.19 34.23
CA LEU A 394 -18.96 -8.96 33.55
C LEU A 394 -20.25 -9.25 32.80
N LEU A 395 -21.35 -8.66 33.26
CA LEU A 395 -22.68 -8.88 32.70
C LEU A 395 -23.15 -7.64 31.94
N LEU A 396 -23.60 -7.84 30.70
CA LEU A 396 -24.26 -6.84 29.87
C LEU A 396 -25.75 -7.23 29.74
N ASP A 397 -26.65 -6.45 30.33
CA ASP A 397 -28.07 -6.81 30.52
C ASP A 397 -28.30 -8.23 31.04
N GLY A 398 -27.51 -8.62 32.05
CA GLY A 398 -27.58 -9.94 32.67
C GLY A 398 -26.96 -11.09 31.86
N LYS A 399 -26.37 -10.81 30.68
CA LYS A 399 -25.64 -11.81 29.88
C LYS A 399 -24.13 -11.67 30.10
N GLU A 400 -23.45 -12.78 30.31
CA GLU A 400 -21.99 -12.77 30.50
C GLU A 400 -21.29 -12.30 29.22
N ALA A 401 -20.50 -11.23 29.31
CA ALA A 401 -19.79 -10.63 28.20
C ALA A 401 -18.88 -11.64 27.49
N GLY A 402 -18.29 -12.58 28.23
CA GLY A 402 -17.45 -13.64 27.67
C GLY A 402 -18.20 -14.64 26.77
N THR A 403 -19.53 -14.68 26.80
CA THR A 403 -20.37 -15.59 25.99
C THR A 403 -20.96 -14.93 24.75
N LEU A 404 -20.84 -13.60 24.65
CA LEU A 404 -21.39 -12.82 23.53
C LEU A 404 -20.46 -12.88 22.31
N CYS A 405 -21.05 -12.90 21.11
CA CYS A 405 -20.27 -12.84 19.88
C CYS A 405 -19.83 -11.39 19.58
N LYS A 406 -18.88 -11.21 18.67
CA LYS A 406 -18.43 -9.87 18.27
C LYS A 406 -19.53 -9.04 17.63
N ALA A 407 -20.45 -9.65 16.92
CA ALA A 407 -21.62 -8.95 16.37
C ALA A 407 -22.57 -8.43 17.47
N ASP A 408 -22.74 -9.16 18.58
CA ASP A 408 -23.52 -8.66 19.72
C ASP A 408 -22.87 -7.40 20.31
N ILE A 409 -21.55 -7.41 20.49
CA ILE A 409 -20.83 -6.25 21.02
C ILE A 409 -20.81 -5.10 20.02
N SER A 410 -20.50 -5.36 18.75
CA SER A 410 -20.44 -4.31 17.74
C SER A 410 -21.79 -3.64 17.56
N ARG A 411 -22.91 -4.36 17.66
CA ARG A 411 -24.24 -3.76 17.53
C ARG A 411 -24.62 -2.85 18.71
N ASN A 412 -24.03 -3.08 19.89
CA ASN A 412 -24.49 -2.46 21.14
C ASN A 412 -23.48 -1.50 21.80
N ILE A 413 -22.19 -1.60 21.45
CA ILE A 413 -21.13 -0.80 22.06
C ILE A 413 -20.34 -0.06 20.98
N SER A 414 -20.10 1.23 21.23
CA SER A 414 -19.12 2.03 20.49
C SER A 414 -18.08 2.56 21.45
N MET A 415 -16.81 2.49 21.05
CA MET A 415 -15.69 2.96 21.84
C MET A 415 -14.91 4.02 21.06
N ILE A 416 -14.59 5.12 21.74
CA ILE A 416 -13.69 6.15 21.26
C ILE A 416 -12.41 6.03 22.09
N ALA A 417 -11.31 5.65 21.45
CA ALA A 417 -10.02 5.49 22.09
C ALA A 417 -9.34 6.85 22.32
N GLN A 418 -8.43 6.92 23.29
CA GLN A 418 -7.61 8.11 23.59
C GLN A 418 -6.87 8.63 22.36
N GLN A 419 -6.27 7.71 21.60
CA GLN A 419 -5.65 7.96 20.30
C GLN A 419 -6.43 7.24 19.19
N PRO A 420 -7.37 7.91 18.52
CA PRO A 420 -8.17 7.27 17.49
C PRO A 420 -7.35 6.88 16.26
N PHE A 421 -7.65 5.70 15.73
CA PHE A 421 -7.06 5.23 14.48
C PHE A 421 -7.91 5.69 13.28
N ILE A 422 -7.24 6.34 12.32
CA ILE A 422 -7.79 6.76 11.03
C ILE A 422 -7.20 5.87 9.96
N PHE A 423 -8.06 5.26 9.14
CA PHE A 423 -7.65 4.42 8.02
C PHE A 423 -7.29 5.29 6.82
N SER A 424 -6.40 4.79 5.96
CA SER A 424 -6.13 5.45 4.68
C SER A 424 -7.38 5.45 3.79
N GLY A 425 -7.62 6.55 3.09
CA GLY A 425 -8.78 6.78 2.21
C GLY A 425 -9.47 8.12 2.51
N SER A 426 -10.70 8.26 2.04
CA SER A 426 -11.47 9.50 2.25
C SER A 426 -11.90 9.68 3.72
N LEU A 427 -12.17 10.94 4.08
CA LEU A 427 -12.78 11.29 5.36
C LEU A 427 -14.18 10.67 5.50
N ARG A 428 -14.94 10.61 4.40
CA ARG A 428 -16.24 9.93 4.29
C ARG A 428 -16.16 8.47 4.69
N ASP A 429 -15.20 7.73 4.14
CA ASP A 429 -15.02 6.31 4.43
C ASP A 429 -14.68 6.10 5.91
N ASN A 430 -13.88 7.00 6.47
CA ASN A 430 -13.54 6.97 7.88
C ASN A 430 -14.75 7.26 8.78
N LEU A 431 -15.64 8.19 8.42
CA LEU A 431 -16.86 8.47 9.18
C LEU A 431 -17.85 7.30 9.10
N LEU A 432 -18.04 6.74 7.91
CA LEU A 432 -18.99 5.65 7.66
C LEU A 432 -18.45 4.26 8.04
N TYR A 433 -17.18 4.15 8.41
CA TYR A 433 -16.51 2.88 8.73
C TYR A 433 -17.32 2.00 9.70
N ALA A 434 -17.76 2.60 10.81
CA ALA A 434 -18.43 1.87 11.89
C ALA A 434 -19.88 1.49 11.52
N VAL A 435 -20.55 2.30 10.69
CA VAL A 435 -21.90 2.00 10.18
C VAL A 435 -21.86 0.89 9.13
N ARG A 436 -20.89 0.93 8.21
CA ARG A 436 -20.71 -0.11 7.19
C ARG A 436 -20.41 -1.48 7.80
N ALA A 437 -19.76 -1.53 8.95
CA ALA A 437 -19.49 -2.79 9.67
C ALA A 437 -20.77 -3.47 10.19
N ASP A 438 -21.78 -2.70 10.61
CA ASP A 438 -23.05 -3.17 11.18
C ASP A 438 -23.99 -3.81 10.12
N ARG A 439 -23.72 -3.59 8.82
CA ARG A 439 -24.50 -4.15 7.69
C ARG A 439 -24.41 -5.66 7.52
N SER A 440 -23.53 -6.34 8.26
CA SER A 440 -23.39 -7.79 8.17
C SER A 440 -24.59 -8.58 8.72
N GLY A 441 -25.60 -7.90 9.32
CA GLY A 441 -26.79 -8.56 9.84
C GLY A 441 -28.15 -7.86 9.61
N ASP A 442 -28.24 -6.53 9.61
CA ASP A 442 -29.55 -5.86 9.84
C ASP A 442 -30.09 -5.00 8.68
N GLY A 443 -29.43 -4.96 7.51
CA GLY A 443 -29.92 -4.16 6.37
C GLY A 443 -30.03 -2.65 6.63
N ARG A 444 -29.43 -2.11 7.71
CA ARG A 444 -29.42 -0.66 8.01
C ARG A 444 -28.94 0.13 6.79
N GLU A 445 -29.77 1.08 6.35
CA GLU A 445 -29.40 2.04 5.32
C GLU A 445 -28.25 2.92 5.82
N LEU A 446 -27.39 3.35 4.89
CA LEU A 446 -26.37 4.33 5.24
C LEU A 446 -27.07 5.61 5.71
N PRO A 447 -26.51 6.34 6.69
CA PRO A 447 -27.09 7.60 7.13
C PRO A 447 -27.30 8.49 5.92
N GLY A 448 -28.50 9.05 5.81
CA GLY A 448 -28.80 10.06 4.81
C GLY A 448 -27.86 11.26 4.94
N ARG A 449 -27.76 12.04 3.87
CA ARG A 449 -26.90 13.23 3.81
C ARG A 449 -27.14 14.19 4.98
N GLU A 450 -28.41 14.43 5.31
CA GLU A 450 -28.82 15.31 6.43
C GLU A 450 -28.33 14.79 7.78
N GLN A 451 -28.47 13.48 8.04
CA GLN A 451 -28.01 12.89 9.30
C GLN A 451 -26.49 12.98 9.44
N LEU A 452 -25.76 12.75 8.34
CA LEU A 452 -24.31 12.85 8.32
C LEU A 452 -23.86 14.28 8.64
N PHE A 453 -24.45 15.28 7.98
CA PHE A 453 -24.14 16.69 8.22
C PHE A 453 -24.53 17.14 9.62
N GLN A 454 -25.66 16.68 10.16
CA GLN A 454 -26.04 17.00 11.53
C GLN A 454 -24.98 16.51 12.54
N VAL A 455 -24.48 15.28 12.40
CA VAL A 455 -23.43 14.77 13.29
C VAL A 455 -22.12 15.55 13.14
N ILE A 456 -21.76 15.93 11.91
CA ILE A 456 -20.59 16.77 11.63
C ILE A 456 -20.69 18.12 12.35
N ARG A 457 -21.87 18.77 12.31
CA ARG A 457 -22.15 20.02 13.02
C ARG A 457 -22.12 19.84 14.54
N ASP A 458 -22.76 18.78 15.04
CA ASP A 458 -22.83 18.45 16.47
C ASP A 458 -21.41 18.29 17.07
N VAL A 459 -20.48 17.70 16.31
CA VAL A 459 -19.09 17.47 16.75
C VAL A 459 -18.16 18.66 16.45
N GLY A 460 -18.62 19.63 15.65
CA GLY A 460 -17.82 20.80 15.27
C GLY A 460 -16.73 20.48 14.23
N LEU A 461 -16.96 19.48 13.37
CA LEU A 461 -16.09 19.16 12.23
C LEU A 461 -16.48 19.96 10.96
N GLU A 462 -17.58 20.70 11.01
CA GLU A 462 -18.11 21.49 9.88
C GLU A 462 -17.08 22.46 9.30
N GLU A 463 -16.43 23.27 10.15
CA GLU A 463 -15.43 24.24 9.69
C GLU A 463 -14.18 23.57 9.10
N ASP A 464 -13.77 22.43 9.66
CA ASP A 464 -12.66 21.64 9.12
C ASP A 464 -13.01 21.13 7.70
N LEU A 465 -14.22 20.61 7.52
CA LEU A 465 -14.74 20.11 6.25
C LEU A 465 -14.93 21.21 5.20
N LEU A 466 -15.45 22.37 5.59
CA LEU A 466 -15.57 23.53 4.69
C LEU A 466 -14.20 23.95 4.20
N ARG A 467 -13.20 24.04 5.09
CA ARG A 467 -11.81 24.32 4.69
C ARG A 467 -11.25 23.27 3.75
N PHE A 468 -11.51 21.98 3.98
CA PHE A 468 -11.09 20.94 3.06
C PHE A 468 -11.79 21.05 1.71
N GLY A 469 -13.11 21.33 1.70
CA GLY A 469 -13.91 21.48 0.49
C GLY A 469 -13.46 22.67 -0.35
N PHE A 470 -13.31 23.85 0.25
CA PHE A 470 -12.82 25.04 -0.45
C PHE A 470 -11.40 24.85 -1.00
N ASN A 471 -10.50 24.17 -0.28
CA ASN A 471 -9.14 23.93 -0.76
C ASN A 471 -8.99 22.69 -1.66
N SER A 472 -10.09 22.01 -1.99
CA SER A 472 -10.05 20.82 -2.84
C SER A 472 -10.02 21.17 -4.32
N ILE A 473 -9.28 20.38 -5.10
CA ILE A 473 -9.41 20.33 -6.55
C ILE A 473 -10.48 19.29 -6.87
N ILE A 474 -11.58 19.74 -7.44
CA ILE A 474 -12.77 18.91 -7.63
C ILE A 474 -12.68 18.19 -8.99
N PRO A 475 -12.84 16.85 -9.02
CA PRO A 475 -12.90 16.09 -10.27
C PRO A 475 -13.99 16.59 -11.23
N ARG A 476 -13.71 16.56 -12.55
CA ARG A 476 -14.58 17.13 -13.59
C ARG A 476 -16.02 16.62 -13.52
N ASP A 477 -16.20 15.31 -13.36
CA ASP A 477 -17.50 14.65 -13.23
C ASP A 477 -18.33 15.19 -12.06
N ARG A 478 -17.68 15.54 -10.95
CA ARG A 478 -18.33 16.09 -9.75
C ARG A 478 -18.58 17.59 -9.84
N VAL A 479 -17.78 18.32 -10.63
CA VAL A 479 -17.99 19.75 -10.90
C VAL A 479 -19.18 19.97 -11.84
N LEU A 480 -19.37 19.15 -12.87
CA LEU A 480 -20.40 19.37 -13.90
C LEU A 480 -21.79 19.76 -13.37
N PRO A 481 -22.41 19.06 -12.39
CA PRO A 481 -23.71 19.45 -11.86
C PRO A 481 -23.69 20.74 -11.04
N LEU A 482 -22.53 21.12 -10.48
CA LEU A 482 -22.36 22.29 -9.61
C LEU A 482 -21.70 23.48 -10.32
N LYS A 483 -21.25 23.31 -11.57
CA LYS A 483 -20.46 24.30 -12.33
C LYS A 483 -21.16 25.66 -12.32
N GLN A 484 -22.45 25.68 -12.64
CA GLN A 484 -23.22 26.93 -12.71
C GLN A 484 -23.36 27.60 -11.35
N ASN A 485 -23.54 26.82 -10.27
CA ASN A 485 -23.61 27.35 -8.91
C ASN A 485 -22.28 28.00 -8.51
N PHE A 486 -21.15 27.37 -8.82
CA PHE A 486 -19.83 27.93 -8.53
C PHE A 486 -19.51 29.18 -9.36
N LEU A 487 -19.86 29.19 -10.64
CA LEU A 487 -19.71 30.38 -11.48
C LEU A 487 -20.62 31.52 -11.02
N HIS A 488 -21.83 31.20 -10.54
CA HIS A 488 -22.72 32.18 -9.93
C HIS A 488 -22.11 32.75 -8.65
N MET A 489 -21.60 31.90 -7.75
CA MET A 489 -20.92 32.31 -6.53
C MET A 489 -19.70 33.19 -6.82
N ARG A 490 -18.91 32.87 -7.85
CA ARG A 490 -17.79 33.72 -8.30
C ARG A 490 -18.26 35.14 -8.61
N ARG A 491 -19.39 35.29 -9.33
CA ARG A 491 -19.94 36.63 -9.65
C ARG A 491 -20.37 37.35 -8.39
N ILE A 492 -21.08 36.68 -7.47
CA ILE A 492 -21.49 37.27 -6.18
C ILE A 492 -20.27 37.76 -5.40
N ILE A 493 -19.25 36.92 -5.24
CA ILE A 493 -18.03 37.30 -4.50
C ILE A 493 -17.32 38.48 -5.17
N ARG A 494 -17.21 38.48 -6.50
CA ARG A 494 -16.57 39.58 -7.23
C ARG A 494 -17.38 40.88 -7.13
N ASP A 495 -18.69 40.82 -7.31
CA ASP A 495 -19.55 41.99 -7.39
C ASP A 495 -19.86 42.58 -5.99
N GLU A 496 -20.00 41.74 -4.95
CA GLU A 496 -20.28 42.18 -3.58
C GLU A 496 -19.01 42.50 -2.78
N LEU A 497 -17.91 41.80 -3.04
CA LEU A 497 -16.73 41.84 -2.18
C LEU A 497 -15.44 42.26 -2.91
N GLY A 498 -15.52 42.55 -4.22
CA GLY A 498 -14.39 43.00 -5.02
C GLY A 498 -13.68 44.24 -4.45
N GLU A 499 -14.44 45.24 -3.97
CA GLU A 499 -13.84 46.44 -3.35
C GLU A 499 -13.24 46.15 -1.97
N HIS A 500 -13.87 45.27 -1.18
CA HIS A 500 -13.40 44.90 0.16
C HIS A 500 -12.12 44.05 0.12
N PHE A 501 -11.90 43.33 -0.99
CA PHE A 501 -10.76 42.43 -1.20
C PHE A 501 -9.75 42.89 -2.23
N ALA A 502 -9.89 44.10 -2.79
CA ALA A 502 -8.95 44.67 -3.76
C ALA A 502 -7.49 44.75 -3.24
N GLY A 503 -7.31 44.77 -1.91
CA GLY A 503 -5.98 44.72 -1.26
C GLY A 503 -5.51 43.32 -0.84
N VAL A 504 -6.28 42.27 -1.11
CA VAL A 504 -6.04 40.89 -0.62
C VAL A 504 -6.03 39.86 -1.75
N VAL A 505 -6.74 40.12 -2.84
CA VAL A 505 -6.80 39.24 -4.02
C VAL A 505 -6.44 40.06 -5.26
N GLU A 506 -5.47 39.57 -6.02
CA GLU A 506 -5.17 40.05 -7.37
C GLU A 506 -6.05 39.28 -8.36
N PHE A 507 -7.16 39.88 -8.77
CA PHE A 507 -8.11 39.26 -9.69
C PHE A 507 -7.51 39.04 -11.07
N TYR A 508 -7.90 37.95 -11.72
CA TYR A 508 -7.47 37.69 -13.10
C TYR A 508 -8.12 38.66 -14.07
N ASP A 509 -7.26 39.44 -14.73
CA ASP A 509 -7.62 40.38 -15.78
C ASP A 509 -6.61 40.26 -16.92
N ALA A 510 -7.14 40.15 -18.14
CA ALA A 510 -6.37 39.88 -19.34
C ALA A 510 -5.49 41.07 -19.75
N ASP A 511 -5.93 42.29 -19.44
CA ASP A 511 -5.27 43.53 -19.84
C ASP A 511 -4.21 44.00 -18.84
N THR A 512 -4.12 43.35 -17.67
CA THR A 512 -3.19 43.72 -16.60
C THR A 512 -2.20 42.61 -16.28
N PHE A 513 -1.00 43.02 -15.86
CA PHE A 513 0.05 42.11 -15.43
C PHE A 513 -0.20 41.68 -13.98
N LEU A 514 -0.20 40.37 -13.73
CA LEU A 514 -0.51 39.76 -12.45
C LEU A 514 0.78 39.54 -11.65
N ALA A 515 1.09 40.41 -10.70
CA ALA A 515 2.30 40.36 -9.89
C ALA A 515 2.38 39.14 -8.97
N TYR A 516 1.24 38.58 -8.54
CA TYR A 516 1.15 37.43 -7.64
C TYR A 516 0.86 36.11 -8.36
N SER A 517 0.87 36.13 -9.70
CA SER A 517 0.80 34.92 -10.54
C SER A 517 2.16 34.60 -11.15
N SER A 518 2.36 33.34 -11.55
CA SER A 518 3.61 32.93 -12.18
C SER A 518 3.81 33.63 -13.53
N LEU A 519 5.04 33.75 -14.01
CA LEU A 519 5.28 34.25 -15.36
C LEU A 519 4.64 33.34 -16.41
N ARG A 520 4.59 32.02 -16.17
CA ARG A 520 3.82 31.08 -16.98
C ARG A 520 2.35 31.51 -17.08
N ASP A 521 1.67 31.74 -15.96
CA ASP A 521 0.26 32.15 -15.95
C ASP A 521 0.06 33.52 -16.60
N ASN A 522 1.01 34.43 -16.44
CA ASN A 522 0.97 35.73 -17.11
C ASN A 522 1.15 35.65 -18.62
N ILE A 523 1.92 34.67 -19.13
CA ILE A 523 2.15 34.52 -20.57
C ILE A 523 0.99 33.81 -21.24
N ILE A 524 0.58 32.65 -20.70
CA ILE A 524 -0.44 31.81 -21.36
C ILE A 524 -1.87 32.20 -20.98
N PHE A 525 -2.07 32.73 -19.76
CA PHE A 525 -3.37 33.19 -19.25
C PHE A 525 -4.50 32.16 -19.38
N GLY A 526 -4.21 30.93 -18.93
CA GLY A 526 -5.11 29.79 -18.99
C GLY A 526 -4.51 28.53 -18.37
N GLU A 527 -5.34 27.50 -18.24
CA GLU A 527 -4.93 26.17 -17.83
C GLU A 527 -5.06 25.16 -18.98
N SER A 528 -4.28 24.09 -18.91
CA SER A 528 -4.36 23.00 -19.89
C SER A 528 -4.74 21.71 -19.18
N PRO A 529 -6.00 21.22 -19.30
CA PRO A 529 -6.41 19.95 -18.70
C PRO A 529 -5.52 18.77 -19.14
N GLY A 530 -5.06 18.77 -20.40
CA GLY A 530 -4.16 17.76 -20.95
C GLY A 530 -2.68 17.88 -20.51
N GLY A 531 -2.32 18.98 -19.84
CA GLY A 531 -0.97 19.22 -19.30
C GLY A 531 0.07 19.70 -20.32
N GLU A 532 -0.32 19.92 -21.58
CA GLU A 532 0.58 20.37 -22.66
C GLU A 532 1.22 21.75 -22.38
N TYR A 533 0.52 22.58 -21.59
CA TYR A 533 0.96 23.91 -21.16
C TYR A 533 1.18 24.01 -19.65
N ASP A 534 1.41 22.88 -18.97
CA ASP A 534 1.86 22.89 -17.57
C ASP A 534 3.29 23.45 -17.47
N ILE A 535 3.62 24.01 -16.31
CA ILE A 535 4.86 24.78 -16.14
C ILE A 535 6.12 23.95 -16.39
N GLU A 536 6.09 22.65 -16.04
CA GLU A 536 7.15 21.69 -16.31
C GLU A 536 7.26 21.26 -17.78
N ALA A 537 6.16 21.31 -18.54
CA ALA A 537 6.11 20.84 -19.93
C ALA A 537 6.46 21.95 -20.94
N LEU A 538 6.22 23.22 -20.58
CA LEU A 538 6.45 24.37 -21.46
C LEU A 538 7.88 24.52 -21.98
N PRO A 539 8.96 24.29 -21.20
CA PRO A 539 10.32 24.43 -21.71
C PRO A 539 10.63 23.50 -22.90
N ASP A 540 10.02 22.31 -22.91
CA ASP A 540 10.18 21.30 -23.96
C ASP A 540 9.15 21.42 -25.09
N ASN A 541 8.11 22.25 -24.94
CA ASN A 541 7.01 22.37 -25.89
C ASN A 541 7.45 23.16 -27.14
N PRO A 542 7.52 22.54 -28.34
CA PRO A 542 8.06 23.18 -29.54
C PRO A 542 7.23 24.38 -30.02
N VAL A 543 5.90 24.34 -29.83
CA VAL A 543 4.98 25.42 -30.21
C VAL A 543 5.22 26.63 -29.32
N PHE A 544 5.34 26.41 -28.01
CA PHE A 544 5.60 27.47 -27.05
C PHE A 544 6.99 28.10 -27.25
N ARG A 545 8.01 27.28 -27.58
CA ARG A 545 9.37 27.76 -27.84
C ARG A 545 9.44 28.62 -29.10
N ASP A 546 8.79 28.20 -30.19
CA ASP A 546 8.67 29.02 -31.40
C ASP A 546 7.95 30.35 -31.12
N PHE A 547 6.88 30.32 -30.34
CA PHE A 547 6.19 31.52 -29.87
C PHE A 547 7.11 32.48 -29.09
N LEU A 548 7.83 31.99 -28.07
CA LEU A 548 8.75 32.81 -27.28
C LEU A 548 9.89 33.41 -28.12
N GLY A 549 10.35 32.68 -29.13
CA GLY A 549 11.36 33.15 -30.07
C GLY A 549 10.85 34.30 -30.94
N ARG A 550 9.64 34.15 -31.52
CA ARG A 550 9.00 35.18 -32.36
C ARG A 550 8.58 36.41 -31.57
N SER A 551 8.14 36.25 -30.33
CA SER A 551 7.75 37.35 -29.45
C SER A 551 8.95 38.09 -28.82
N GLY A 552 10.17 37.56 -28.99
CA GLY A 552 11.39 38.12 -28.38
C GLY A 552 11.45 37.95 -26.86
N LEU A 553 10.61 37.10 -26.26
CA LEU A 553 10.60 36.83 -24.82
C LEU A 553 11.66 35.83 -24.37
N GLU A 554 12.04 34.87 -25.23
CA GLU A 554 12.98 33.80 -24.86
C GLU A 554 14.30 34.32 -24.25
N PRO A 555 15.02 35.30 -24.87
CA PRO A 555 16.29 35.78 -24.32
C PRO A 555 16.15 36.46 -22.95
N GLU A 556 15.05 37.18 -22.73
CA GLU A 556 14.76 37.89 -21.48
C GLU A 556 14.44 36.91 -20.35
N LEU A 557 13.63 35.88 -20.64
CA LEU A 557 13.30 34.83 -19.67
C LEU A 557 14.53 33.99 -19.32
N LEU A 558 15.36 33.62 -20.30
CA LEU A 558 16.62 32.91 -20.03
C LEU A 558 17.57 33.73 -19.16
N ARG A 559 17.65 35.05 -19.40
CA ARG A 559 18.45 35.96 -18.57
C ARG A 559 17.90 36.03 -17.14
N LEU A 560 16.58 36.17 -16.98
CA LEU A 560 15.93 36.18 -15.67
C LEU A 560 16.16 34.86 -14.92
N GLY A 561 15.97 33.71 -15.58
CA GLY A 561 16.21 32.39 -15.00
C GLY A 561 17.66 32.22 -14.55
N ARG A 562 18.62 32.72 -15.34
CA ARG A 562 20.04 32.72 -14.94
C ARG A 562 20.29 33.58 -13.71
N THR A 563 19.76 34.80 -13.68
CA THR A 563 19.89 35.70 -12.52
C THR A 563 19.27 35.08 -11.28
N LEU A 564 18.08 34.48 -11.38
CA LEU A 564 17.44 33.75 -10.29
C LEU A 564 18.33 32.63 -9.75
N ALA A 565 18.91 31.80 -10.63
CA ALA A 565 19.79 30.73 -10.21
C ALA A 565 21.05 31.26 -9.51
N GLU A 566 21.75 32.23 -10.12
CA GLU A 566 22.97 32.83 -9.59
C GLU A 566 22.74 33.47 -8.21
N THR A 567 21.70 34.29 -8.08
CA THR A 567 21.37 34.99 -6.82
C THR A 567 20.94 34.01 -5.73
N THR A 568 20.12 33.00 -6.06
CA THR A 568 19.67 31.98 -5.10
C THR A 568 20.87 31.20 -4.52
N ILE A 569 21.81 30.78 -5.38
CA ILE A 569 23.03 30.07 -4.97
C ILE A 569 23.93 30.97 -4.11
N GLU A 570 24.08 32.24 -4.46
CA GLU A 570 24.91 33.18 -3.69
C GLU A 570 24.34 33.42 -2.27
N LEU A 571 23.02 33.55 -2.14
CA LEU A 571 22.36 33.75 -0.85
C LEU A 571 22.47 32.50 0.05
N LEU A 572 22.22 31.31 -0.50
CA LEU A 572 22.30 30.05 0.27
C LEU A 572 23.72 29.73 0.73
N LYS A 573 24.76 30.11 -0.04
CA LYS A 573 26.16 30.04 0.43
C LYS A 573 26.40 30.81 1.73
N LYS A 574 25.63 31.87 2.01
CA LYS A 574 25.78 32.72 3.21
C LYS A 574 24.95 32.25 4.40
N ILE A 575 23.83 31.57 4.16
CA ILE A 575 22.80 31.28 5.18
C ILE A 575 22.78 29.78 5.59
N GLY A 576 23.31 28.89 4.74
CA GLY A 576 23.17 27.43 4.91
C GLY A 576 21.84 26.89 4.34
N ASP A 577 21.68 25.57 4.27
CA ASP A 577 20.44 24.93 3.81
C ASP A 577 19.33 25.11 4.85
N ASP A 578 18.58 26.21 4.73
CA ASP A 578 17.35 26.44 5.49
C ASP A 578 16.13 26.14 4.60
N GLU A 579 15.32 25.17 5.01
CA GLU A 579 14.05 24.82 4.35
C GLU A 579 13.08 26.02 4.26
N PHE A 580 13.22 27.00 5.17
CA PHE A 580 12.43 28.23 5.13
C PHE A 580 12.83 29.17 3.99
N PHE A 581 14.10 29.16 3.56
CA PHE A 581 14.58 30.02 2.47
C PHE A 581 13.99 29.58 1.12
N PHE A 582 13.97 28.28 0.84
CA PHE A 582 13.43 27.74 -0.42
C PHE A 582 11.95 28.06 -0.61
N ARG A 583 11.18 28.25 0.47
CA ARG A 583 9.77 28.70 0.38
C ARG A 583 9.57 30.08 -0.24
N GLY A 584 10.62 30.91 -0.33
CA GLY A 584 10.62 32.22 -0.98
C GLY A 584 11.33 32.24 -2.34
N SER A 585 11.74 31.07 -2.84
CA SER A 585 12.48 30.92 -4.09
C SER A 585 11.65 30.15 -5.14
N PRO A 586 11.78 30.45 -6.44
CA PRO A 586 11.23 29.61 -7.50
C PRO A 586 12.02 28.29 -7.71
N MET A 587 13.18 28.13 -7.05
CA MET A 587 13.99 26.92 -7.09
C MET A 587 13.60 25.99 -5.94
N GLU A 588 13.35 24.72 -6.23
CA GLU A 588 13.07 23.71 -5.20
C GLU A 588 14.35 23.23 -4.52
N ALA A 589 14.23 22.73 -3.28
CA ALA A 589 15.38 22.34 -2.46
C ALA A 589 16.16 21.15 -3.06
N ASP A 590 15.49 20.19 -3.68
CA ASP A 590 16.09 19.03 -4.33
C ASP A 590 16.74 19.35 -5.69
N GLU A 591 16.38 20.48 -6.29
CA GLU A 591 16.95 20.99 -7.53
C GLU A 591 18.25 21.79 -7.32
N PHE A 592 18.57 22.15 -6.07
CA PHE A 592 19.67 23.06 -5.74
C PHE A 592 21.02 22.63 -6.31
N ASP A 593 21.42 21.37 -6.08
CA ASP A 593 22.70 20.85 -6.56
C ASP A 593 22.79 20.84 -8.11
N ARG A 594 21.65 20.60 -8.78
CA ARG A 594 21.56 20.65 -10.24
C ARG A 594 21.79 22.07 -10.75
N TYR A 595 21.12 23.06 -10.19
CA TYR A 595 21.31 24.47 -10.59
C TYR A 595 22.69 25.00 -10.20
N LYS A 596 23.25 24.57 -9.07
CA LYS A 596 24.61 24.90 -8.65
C LYS A 596 25.65 24.43 -9.66
N LYS A 597 25.51 23.19 -10.15
CA LYS A 597 26.37 22.66 -11.22
C LYS A 597 26.15 23.40 -12.53
N LEU A 598 24.89 23.65 -12.91
CA LEU A 598 24.55 24.37 -14.15
C LEU A 598 25.18 25.78 -14.19
N VAL A 599 25.07 26.55 -13.09
CA VAL A 599 25.65 27.89 -13.01
C VAL A 599 27.18 27.85 -13.05
N ALA A 600 27.82 26.86 -12.42
CA ALA A 600 29.26 26.66 -12.51
C ALA A 600 29.71 26.30 -13.94
N ASP A 601 28.98 25.41 -14.63
CA ASP A 601 29.27 24.99 -16.02
C ASP A 601 29.02 26.10 -17.06
N LEU A 602 28.19 27.10 -16.70
CA LEU A 602 27.90 28.26 -17.53
C LEU A 602 28.95 29.36 -17.44
N ASP A 603 29.87 29.36 -16.46
CA ASP A 603 31.03 30.27 -16.30
C ASP A 603 31.04 31.55 -17.17
N GLY A 604 30.03 32.42 -17.01
CA GLY A 604 29.89 33.64 -17.83
C GLY A 604 29.33 33.46 -19.26
N ARG A 605 29.44 32.30 -19.92
CA ARG A 605 28.90 32.02 -21.26
C ARG A 605 27.37 31.98 -21.32
N GLN A 606 26.81 32.14 -22.52
CA GLN A 606 25.37 31.96 -22.75
C GLN A 606 25.01 30.46 -22.82
N PRO A 607 23.79 30.08 -22.40
CA PRO A 607 23.31 28.70 -22.52
C PRO A 607 23.16 28.32 -23.99
N GLN A 608 23.86 27.27 -24.43
CA GLN A 608 23.84 26.80 -25.82
C GLN A 608 23.09 25.48 -25.95
N LYS A 609 23.25 24.58 -24.96
CA LYS A 609 22.58 23.28 -24.99
C LYS A 609 21.10 23.44 -24.69
N LYS A 610 20.29 22.55 -25.26
CA LYS A 610 18.85 22.54 -25.04
C LYS A 610 18.53 22.38 -23.54
N GLU A 611 19.21 21.45 -22.85
CA GLU A 611 18.96 21.17 -21.43
C GLU A 611 19.29 22.35 -20.51
N GLU A 612 20.29 23.16 -20.88
CA GLU A 612 20.68 24.38 -20.15
C GLU A 612 19.60 25.45 -20.29
N LYS A 613 19.10 25.66 -21.51
CA LYS A 613 18.04 26.63 -21.79
C LYS A 613 16.74 26.23 -21.11
N ASP A 614 16.38 24.96 -21.16
CA ASP A 614 15.11 24.48 -20.62
C ASP A 614 15.09 24.59 -19.09
N ALA A 615 16.19 24.27 -18.41
CA ALA A 615 16.31 24.43 -16.97
C ALA A 615 16.20 25.90 -16.52
N LEU A 616 16.85 26.84 -17.23
CA LEU A 616 16.77 28.27 -16.92
C LEU A 616 15.38 28.84 -17.24
N LEU A 617 14.78 28.41 -18.35
CA LEU A 617 13.44 28.81 -18.74
C LEU A 617 12.40 28.32 -17.73
N LEU A 618 12.51 27.08 -17.25
CA LEU A 618 11.64 26.54 -16.20
C LEU A 618 11.67 27.42 -14.93
N LEU A 619 12.87 27.79 -14.49
CA LEU A 619 13.05 28.62 -13.30
C LEU A 619 12.46 30.02 -13.49
N ALA A 620 12.59 30.60 -14.69
CA ALA A 620 11.97 31.88 -15.04
C ALA A 620 10.45 31.79 -15.09
N LEU A 621 9.89 30.73 -15.67
CA LEU A 621 8.44 30.51 -15.75
C LEU A 621 7.80 30.37 -14.36
N ARG A 622 8.50 29.73 -13.41
CA ARG A 622 8.11 29.58 -11.98
C ARG A 622 8.17 30.88 -11.18
N PHE A 623 8.78 31.93 -11.71
CA PHE A 623 8.95 33.19 -11.00
C PHE A 623 7.60 33.90 -10.76
N ILE A 624 7.34 34.30 -9.51
CA ILE A 624 6.17 35.08 -9.09
C ILE A 624 6.70 36.39 -8.48
N PRO A 625 6.62 37.53 -9.17
CA PRO A 625 7.27 38.78 -8.74
C PRO A 625 6.88 39.27 -7.33
N GLY A 626 5.60 39.15 -6.96
CA GLY A 626 5.07 39.57 -5.67
C GLY A 626 5.39 38.62 -4.51
N HIS A 627 5.93 37.44 -4.81
CA HIS A 627 6.28 36.43 -3.81
C HIS A 627 7.80 36.19 -3.72
N HIS A 628 8.49 36.10 -4.86
CA HIS A 628 9.92 35.84 -4.94
C HIS A 628 10.70 37.16 -4.95
N THR A 629 10.97 37.70 -3.76
CA THR A 629 11.67 38.99 -3.59
C THR A 629 13.18 38.93 -3.83
N ILE A 630 13.71 37.75 -4.19
CA ILE A 630 15.15 37.50 -4.37
C ILE A 630 15.73 38.28 -5.57
N VAL A 631 14.92 38.46 -6.61
CA VAL A 631 15.30 39.19 -7.83
C VAL A 631 14.18 40.15 -8.18
N THR A 632 14.52 41.36 -8.62
CA THR A 632 13.53 42.32 -9.13
C THR A 632 13.20 42.03 -10.59
N MET A 633 11.93 42.25 -10.96
CA MET A 633 11.48 42.03 -12.33
C MET A 633 12.15 43.02 -13.30
N PRO A 634 12.74 42.57 -14.42
CA PRO A 634 13.40 43.46 -15.37
C PRO A 634 12.48 44.53 -15.95
N PRO A 635 12.94 45.79 -16.10
CA PRO A 635 12.11 46.87 -16.63
C PRO A 635 11.64 46.56 -18.05
N GLY A 636 10.35 46.77 -18.32
CA GLY A 636 9.71 46.53 -19.63
C GLY A 636 9.34 45.07 -19.93
N LEU A 637 9.73 44.09 -19.10
CA LEU A 637 9.38 42.69 -19.32
C LEU A 637 7.87 42.43 -19.11
N ALA A 638 7.21 43.06 -18.14
CA ALA A 638 5.75 42.95 -17.96
C ALA A 638 4.97 43.41 -19.20
N GLU A 639 5.32 44.55 -19.79
CA GLU A 639 4.66 45.07 -20.99
C GLU A 639 4.83 44.12 -22.18
N LYS A 640 6.04 43.58 -22.38
CA LYS A 640 6.30 42.55 -23.41
C LYS A 640 5.48 41.28 -23.16
N ILE A 641 5.37 40.83 -21.91
CA ILE A 641 4.57 39.65 -21.55
C ILE A 641 3.08 39.90 -21.86
N LEU A 642 2.55 41.08 -21.54
CA LEU A 642 1.15 41.43 -21.85
C LEU A 642 0.88 41.46 -23.35
N GLN A 643 1.79 42.03 -24.15
CA GLN A 643 1.67 42.01 -25.61
C GLN A 643 1.72 40.58 -26.17
N ALA A 644 2.63 39.76 -25.65
CA ALA A 644 2.79 38.38 -26.07
C ALA A 644 1.59 37.50 -25.66
N ARG A 645 0.97 37.75 -24.51
CA ARG A 645 -0.23 37.04 -24.03
C ARG A 645 -1.38 37.09 -25.04
N HIS A 646 -1.69 38.29 -25.52
CA HIS A 646 -2.75 38.50 -26.51
C HIS A 646 -2.46 37.70 -27.79
N HIS A 647 -1.22 37.77 -28.27
CA HIS A 647 -0.77 37.01 -29.43
C HIS A 647 -0.84 35.49 -29.22
N PHE A 648 -0.47 35.01 -28.03
CA PHE A 648 -0.54 33.59 -27.68
C PHE A 648 -1.98 33.07 -27.76
N LEU A 649 -2.92 33.77 -27.11
CA LEU A 649 -4.31 33.35 -27.08
C LEU A 649 -4.94 33.37 -28.47
N GLU A 650 -4.77 34.45 -29.23
CA GLU A 650 -5.41 34.60 -30.54
C GLU A 650 -4.77 33.72 -31.62
N GLN A 651 -3.44 33.64 -31.69
CA GLN A 651 -2.75 33.03 -32.83
C GLN A 651 -2.24 31.61 -32.58
N ILE A 652 -1.95 31.27 -31.32
CA ILE A 652 -1.48 29.92 -30.97
C ILE A 652 -2.65 29.05 -30.53
N VAL A 653 -3.50 29.56 -29.62
CA VAL A 653 -4.64 28.80 -29.10
C VAL A 653 -5.89 28.97 -29.96
N GLY A 654 -6.02 30.09 -30.68
CA GLY A 654 -7.20 30.39 -31.51
C GLY A 654 -8.39 30.97 -30.72
N ILE A 655 -8.13 31.57 -29.56
CA ILE A 655 -9.12 32.15 -28.65
C ILE A 655 -9.00 33.68 -28.69
N ASP A 656 -10.02 34.35 -29.22
CA ASP A 656 -10.26 35.76 -28.92
C ASP A 656 -11.00 35.86 -27.57
N LEU A 657 -10.32 36.35 -26.53
CA LEU A 657 -10.85 36.43 -25.17
C LEU A 657 -12.18 37.20 -25.07
N LYS A 658 -12.35 38.28 -25.84
CA LYS A 658 -13.57 39.10 -25.78
C LYS A 658 -14.76 38.29 -26.27
N THR A 659 -14.62 37.65 -27.43
CA THR A 659 -15.67 36.79 -27.99
C THR A 659 -15.86 35.52 -27.16
N TYR A 660 -14.79 34.90 -26.68
CA TYR A 660 -14.81 33.67 -25.88
C TYR A 660 -15.56 33.88 -24.56
N CYS A 661 -15.27 34.96 -23.84
CA CYS A 661 -15.94 35.26 -22.57
C CYS A 661 -17.38 35.71 -22.73
N LEU A 662 -17.69 36.51 -23.77
CA LEU A 662 -19.07 36.91 -24.10
C LEU A 662 -19.92 35.75 -24.58
N ALA A 663 -19.33 34.84 -25.35
CA ALA A 663 -20.00 33.61 -25.73
C ALA A 663 -20.44 32.89 -24.46
N ALA A 664 -19.62 32.72 -23.44
CA ALA A 664 -19.98 31.95 -22.24
C ALA A 664 -20.96 32.62 -21.22
N GLU A 665 -21.54 33.81 -21.49
CA GLU A 665 -22.57 34.42 -20.62
C GLU A 665 -24.03 34.10 -21.02
N PRO A 666 -24.97 33.88 -20.07
CA PRO A 666 -26.41 33.90 -20.32
C PRO A 666 -26.90 35.32 -20.65
N PRO A 667 -27.89 35.51 -21.54
CA PRO A 667 -28.49 36.84 -21.76
C PRO A 667 -29.13 37.38 -20.47
N ARG A 668 -28.89 38.68 -20.18
CA ARG A 668 -29.37 39.36 -18.97
C ARG A 668 -30.91 39.27 -18.85
N GLY A 669 -31.40 38.84 -17.68
CA GLY A 669 -32.83 38.85 -17.33
C GLY A 669 -33.48 37.48 -17.07
N GLN A 670 -32.73 36.39 -17.18
CA GLN A 670 -33.20 35.03 -16.88
C GLN A 670 -32.40 34.42 -15.73
N THR A 671 -32.94 34.50 -14.51
CA THR A 671 -32.38 33.89 -13.30
C THR A 671 -33.22 32.66 -12.95
N GLY A 672 -32.90 31.51 -13.56
CA GLY A 672 -33.50 30.23 -13.24
C GLY A 672 -32.67 29.07 -13.79
N PRO A 673 -32.65 27.90 -13.12
CA PRO A 673 -31.83 26.75 -13.53
C PRO A 673 -32.20 26.18 -14.92
N ASP A 674 -33.37 26.50 -15.46
CA ASP A 674 -33.87 26.05 -16.77
C ASP A 674 -33.67 27.06 -17.91
N ALA A 675 -32.98 28.17 -17.69
CA ALA A 675 -33.04 29.34 -18.57
C ALA A 675 -31.81 29.53 -19.48
N LEU A 676 -31.33 28.45 -20.11
CA LEU A 676 -30.27 28.53 -21.12
C LEU A 676 -30.54 27.60 -22.32
N PRO A 677 -30.45 28.10 -23.57
CA PRO A 677 -30.60 27.27 -24.75
C PRO A 677 -29.39 26.33 -24.91
N ARG A 678 -29.66 25.07 -25.30
CA ARG A 678 -28.64 24.14 -25.79
C ARG A 678 -27.86 24.79 -26.94
N ARG A 679 -26.54 24.94 -26.80
CA ARG A 679 -25.71 25.59 -27.83
C ARG A 679 -25.18 24.59 -28.85
N ALA A 680 -25.22 25.05 -30.10
CA ALA A 680 -24.45 24.51 -31.21
C ALA A 680 -23.02 25.05 -31.12
N GLY A 681 -22.03 24.16 -31.19
CA GLY A 681 -20.61 24.49 -31.14
C GLY A 681 -20.01 24.38 -29.74
N ASP A 682 -19.99 23.16 -29.19
CA ASP A 682 -18.87 22.76 -28.35
C ASP A 682 -17.58 23.09 -29.13
N PHE A 683 -16.82 24.09 -28.68
CA PHE A 683 -15.37 24.02 -28.85
C PHE A 683 -14.90 22.88 -27.96
N GLY A 684 -15.21 21.65 -28.38
CA GLY A 684 -14.99 20.37 -27.73
C GLY A 684 -15.15 20.36 -26.21
N GLU A 685 -16.06 19.51 -25.74
CA GLU A 685 -15.87 18.77 -24.48
C GLU A 685 -14.52 17.99 -24.38
N GLY A 686 -13.58 18.19 -25.32
CA GLY A 686 -12.16 17.80 -25.33
C GLY A 686 -11.18 18.89 -25.83
N GLY A 687 -11.38 20.17 -25.52
CA GLY A 687 -10.35 21.20 -25.74
C GLY A 687 -9.16 21.05 -24.77
N ASN A 688 -7.92 21.09 -25.28
CA ASN A 688 -6.69 20.96 -24.47
C ASN A 688 -6.33 22.20 -23.64
N PHE A 689 -7.11 23.29 -23.73
CA PHE A 689 -6.82 24.58 -23.10
C PHE A 689 -8.11 25.30 -22.66
N ILE A 690 -8.09 25.90 -21.46
CA ILE A 690 -9.16 26.71 -20.87
C ILE A 690 -8.55 28.06 -20.51
N ALA A 691 -8.94 29.12 -21.23
CA ALA A 691 -8.48 30.47 -20.92
C ALA A 691 -9.03 30.95 -19.56
N TYR A 692 -8.31 31.82 -18.87
CA TYR A 692 -8.80 32.47 -17.65
C TYR A 692 -9.94 33.42 -17.99
N CYS A 693 -11.14 32.85 -18.05
CA CYS A 693 -12.38 33.54 -18.32
C CYS A 693 -13.35 33.42 -17.12
N PRO A 694 -13.99 34.52 -16.66
CA PRO A 694 -14.91 34.47 -15.53
C PRO A 694 -16.09 33.51 -15.68
N SER A 695 -16.45 33.15 -16.92
CA SER A 695 -17.54 32.22 -17.24
C SER A 695 -17.09 30.75 -17.40
N GLU A 696 -15.80 30.45 -17.23
CA GLU A 696 -15.26 29.09 -17.28
C GLU A 696 -14.76 28.59 -15.93
N TYR A 697 -14.87 27.28 -15.68
CA TYR A 697 -14.37 26.65 -14.47
C TYR A 697 -12.95 26.10 -14.70
N LEU A 698 -12.06 26.36 -13.76
CA LEU A 698 -10.65 25.95 -13.80
C LEU A 698 -10.47 24.64 -13.02
N TYR A 699 -10.33 23.51 -13.72
CA TYR A 699 -10.29 22.17 -13.15
C TYR A 699 -8.97 21.82 -12.45
N LYS A 700 -7.88 22.56 -12.66
CA LYS A 700 -6.61 22.36 -11.93
C LYS A 700 -6.48 23.23 -10.69
N HIS A 701 -7.45 24.10 -10.45
CA HIS A 701 -7.46 25.04 -9.33
C HIS A 701 -8.37 24.54 -8.21
N SER A 702 -8.08 24.96 -6.98
CA SER A 702 -8.98 24.67 -5.86
C SER A 702 -10.33 25.36 -6.07
N LEU A 703 -11.37 24.88 -5.38
CA LEU A 703 -12.67 25.56 -5.42
C LEU A 703 -12.54 27.02 -4.97
N ARG A 704 -11.76 27.28 -3.92
CA ARG A 704 -11.50 28.62 -3.41
C ARG A 704 -10.92 29.51 -4.50
N ASP A 705 -9.88 29.06 -5.19
CA ASP A 705 -9.23 29.85 -6.24
C ASP A 705 -10.16 30.02 -7.45
N ASN A 706 -11.01 29.04 -7.73
CA ASN A 706 -12.09 29.17 -8.70
C ASN A 706 -13.11 30.24 -8.33
N ILE A 707 -13.53 30.32 -7.07
CA ILE A 707 -14.53 31.31 -6.63
C ILE A 707 -13.93 32.72 -6.56
N LEU A 708 -12.72 32.84 -6.02
CA LEU A 708 -12.01 34.12 -5.96
C LEU A 708 -11.61 34.59 -7.35
N PHE A 709 -11.26 33.66 -8.24
CA PHE A 709 -10.82 33.92 -9.60
C PHE A 709 -9.68 34.94 -9.66
N GLY A 710 -8.64 34.65 -8.89
CA GLY A 710 -7.47 35.52 -8.70
C GLY A 710 -6.44 34.90 -7.76
N ALA A 711 -5.26 35.50 -7.72
CA ALA A 711 -4.18 35.09 -6.82
C ALA A 711 -4.30 35.79 -5.47
N THR A 712 -4.19 35.05 -4.36
CA THR A 712 -4.21 35.64 -3.01
C THR A 712 -2.86 36.29 -2.67
N ILE A 713 -2.90 37.54 -2.20
CA ILE A 713 -1.74 38.29 -1.70
C ILE A 713 -1.41 37.76 -0.30
N ARG A 714 -0.14 37.41 -0.05
CA ARG A 714 0.30 36.67 1.16
C ARG A 714 0.21 37.42 2.51
N ASP A 715 -0.46 38.57 2.61
CA ASP A 715 -0.59 39.26 3.90
C ASP A 715 -1.64 38.56 4.78
N THR A 716 -1.14 37.80 5.75
CA THR A 716 -1.90 36.82 6.56
C THR A 716 -2.99 37.44 7.44
N ARG A 717 -3.03 38.76 7.59
CA ARG A 717 -4.01 39.44 8.46
C ARG A 717 -5.45 39.41 7.94
N ASN A 718 -5.67 39.26 6.63
CA ASN A 718 -7.01 39.34 6.03
C ASN A 718 -7.53 38.02 5.43
N ALA A 719 -6.73 36.94 5.44
CA ALA A 719 -7.13 35.65 4.86
C ALA A 719 -8.30 34.99 5.61
N GLU A 720 -8.40 35.20 6.93
CA GLU A 720 -9.50 34.67 7.74
C GLU A 720 -10.81 35.42 7.48
N GLY A 721 -10.74 36.75 7.27
CA GLY A 721 -11.89 37.55 6.84
C GLY A 721 -12.41 37.16 5.46
N LEU A 722 -11.51 36.84 4.53
CA LEU A 722 -11.88 36.36 3.19
C LEU A 722 -12.62 35.02 3.24
N TYR A 723 -12.13 34.08 4.04
CA TYR A 723 -12.79 32.80 4.26
C TYR A 723 -14.19 33.00 4.85
N GLU A 724 -14.32 33.82 5.89
CA GLU A 724 -15.59 34.02 6.57
C GLU A 724 -16.64 34.72 5.68
N ALA A 725 -16.24 35.74 4.92
CA ALA A 725 -17.13 36.39 3.96
C ALA A 725 -17.58 35.42 2.84
N THR A 726 -16.66 34.61 2.32
CA THR A 726 -16.98 33.58 1.32
C THR A 726 -17.95 32.56 1.90
N ARG A 727 -17.70 32.08 3.12
CA ARG A 727 -18.56 31.13 3.83
C ARG A 727 -19.97 31.69 4.01
N GLN A 728 -20.10 32.95 4.42
CA GLN A 728 -21.40 33.61 4.58
C GLN A 728 -22.15 33.79 3.26
N ALA A 729 -21.45 34.08 2.16
CA ALA A 729 -22.07 34.15 0.84
C ALA A 729 -22.60 32.77 0.39
N PHE A 730 -21.80 31.71 0.55
CA PHE A 730 -22.25 30.33 0.28
C PHE A 730 -23.42 29.91 1.16
N ALA A 731 -23.49 30.41 2.41
CA ALA A 731 -24.60 30.14 3.32
C ALA A 731 -25.91 30.78 2.82
N ARG A 732 -25.86 32.04 2.36
CA ARG A 732 -27.02 32.78 1.83
C ARG A 732 -27.61 32.09 0.61
N GLU A 733 -26.77 31.55 -0.26
CA GLU A 733 -27.18 30.82 -1.47
C GLU A 733 -27.51 29.33 -1.24
N GLY A 734 -27.44 28.85 0.01
CA GLY A 734 -27.77 27.46 0.34
C GLY A 734 -26.79 26.42 -0.21
N LEU A 735 -25.55 26.80 -0.54
CA LEU A 735 -24.55 25.95 -1.18
C LEU A 735 -23.52 25.35 -0.19
N LEU A 736 -23.56 25.69 1.10
CA LEU A 736 -22.62 25.16 2.09
C LEU A 736 -22.62 23.63 2.17
N ASP A 737 -23.80 23.02 2.06
CA ASP A 737 -23.95 21.57 2.11
C ASP A 737 -23.24 20.86 0.95
N GLU A 738 -23.11 21.50 -0.21
CA GLU A 738 -22.31 20.99 -1.34
C GLU A 738 -20.82 21.07 -1.02
N ILE A 739 -20.36 22.15 -0.38
CA ILE A 739 -18.95 22.29 0.06
C ILE A 739 -18.60 21.26 1.12
N LEU A 740 -19.51 21.00 2.06
CA LEU A 740 -19.34 19.96 3.07
C LEU A 740 -19.24 18.58 2.43
N ASP A 741 -20.09 18.28 1.45
CA ASP A 741 -20.02 17.03 0.71
C ASP A 741 -18.66 16.88 -0.01
N ILE A 742 -18.14 17.97 -0.57
CA ILE A 742 -16.81 18.01 -1.18
C ILE A 742 -15.70 17.75 -0.17
N GLY A 743 -15.77 18.41 0.99
CA GLY A 743 -14.83 18.20 2.08
C GLY A 743 -14.78 16.76 2.58
N LEU A 744 -15.87 16.00 2.49
CA LEU A 744 -15.90 14.60 2.91
C LEU A 744 -15.00 13.69 2.07
N ASP A 745 -14.69 14.09 0.84
CA ASP A 745 -13.82 13.29 -0.04
C ASP A 745 -12.35 13.65 0.12
N PHE A 746 -12.02 14.47 1.14
CA PHE A 746 -10.65 14.76 1.51
C PHE A 746 -9.89 13.48 1.87
N GLU A 747 -8.78 13.25 1.16
CA GLU A 747 -7.88 12.13 1.38
C GLU A 747 -7.01 12.38 2.62
N VAL A 748 -7.27 11.62 3.68
CA VAL A 748 -6.65 11.81 5.00
C VAL A 748 -5.20 11.32 5.08
N GLY A 749 -4.72 10.66 4.04
CA GLY A 749 -3.36 10.11 3.93
C GLY A 749 -3.12 8.86 4.78
N SER A 750 -1.85 8.48 4.95
CA SER A 750 -1.49 7.21 5.60
C SER A 750 -1.66 7.31 7.11
N LYS A 751 -2.55 6.48 7.69
CA LYS A 751 -2.91 6.55 9.12
C LYS A 751 -3.44 7.93 9.56
N GLY A 752 -4.04 8.68 8.63
CA GLY A 752 -4.55 10.02 8.90
C GLY A 752 -3.46 11.06 9.16
N ASP A 753 -2.27 10.93 8.60
CA ASP A 753 -1.15 11.89 8.76
C ASP A 753 -1.50 13.33 8.35
N ARG A 754 -2.49 13.52 7.48
CA ARG A 754 -3.01 14.85 7.07
C ARG A 754 -4.04 15.47 8.02
N LEU A 755 -4.38 14.80 9.13
CA LEU A 755 -5.32 15.31 10.14
C LEU A 755 -4.60 15.65 11.45
N SER A 756 -4.99 16.76 12.08
CA SER A 756 -4.53 17.12 13.42
C SER A 756 -5.08 16.17 14.49
N GLY A 757 -4.45 16.11 15.67
CA GLY A 757 -4.92 15.26 16.77
C GLY A 757 -6.37 15.54 17.17
N GLY A 758 -6.77 16.82 17.22
CA GLY A 758 -8.15 17.22 17.48
C GLY A 758 -9.11 16.79 16.37
N GLN A 759 -8.72 16.93 15.09
CA GLN A 759 -9.53 16.45 13.95
C GLN A 759 -9.74 14.93 14.00
N LYS A 760 -8.70 14.15 14.33
CA LYS A 760 -8.82 12.69 14.50
C LYS A 760 -9.83 12.33 15.61
N GLN A 761 -9.83 13.07 16.72
CA GLN A 761 -10.81 12.89 17.79
C GLN A 761 -12.23 13.24 17.35
N LYS A 762 -12.42 14.39 16.67
CA LYS A 762 -13.73 14.75 16.10
C LYS A 762 -14.26 13.66 15.16
N VAL A 763 -13.44 13.15 14.25
CA VAL A 763 -13.83 12.05 13.34
C VAL A 763 -14.22 10.79 14.10
N ALA A 764 -13.50 10.43 15.15
CA ALA A 764 -13.79 9.26 15.96
C ALA A 764 -15.09 9.40 16.77
N ILE A 765 -15.35 10.60 17.33
CA ILE A 765 -16.60 10.93 18.00
C ILE A 765 -17.74 10.85 16.99
N ALA A 766 -17.63 11.52 15.84
CA ALA A 766 -18.65 11.51 14.79
C ALA A 766 -18.95 10.08 14.32
N ARG A 767 -17.92 9.26 14.09
CA ARG A 767 -18.05 7.83 13.75
C ARG A 767 -18.85 7.04 14.80
N ALA A 768 -18.62 7.29 16.09
CA ALA A 768 -19.33 6.63 17.17
C ALA A 768 -20.79 7.10 17.27
N LEU A 769 -21.05 8.39 17.06
CA LEU A 769 -22.40 8.96 17.06
C LEU A 769 -23.23 8.49 15.86
N LEU A 770 -22.63 8.38 14.66
CA LEU A 770 -23.29 7.85 13.46
C LEU A 770 -23.71 6.39 13.60
N LYS A 771 -22.93 5.59 14.34
CA LYS A 771 -23.25 4.19 14.62
C LYS A 771 -24.41 4.03 15.62
N ASP A 772 -24.64 5.04 16.44
CA ASP A 772 -25.75 5.17 17.39
C ASP A 772 -26.02 3.90 18.23
N THR A 773 -25.03 3.52 19.04
CA THR A 773 -25.16 2.37 19.95
C THR A 773 -25.72 2.76 21.33
N PRO A 774 -26.43 1.85 22.02
CA PRO A 774 -26.98 2.08 23.37
C PRO A 774 -25.91 2.31 24.44
N ILE A 775 -24.70 1.76 24.26
CA ILE A 775 -23.56 1.99 25.13
C ILE A 775 -22.48 2.76 24.35
N LEU A 776 -22.02 3.87 24.91
CA LEU A 776 -20.89 4.66 24.40
C LEU A 776 -19.77 4.72 25.45
N ILE A 777 -18.58 4.29 25.04
CA ILE A 777 -17.36 4.31 25.85
C ILE A 777 -16.43 5.39 25.31
N MET A 778 -15.98 6.29 26.18
CA MET A 778 -15.12 7.42 25.86
C MET A 778 -13.86 7.35 26.72
N ASP A 779 -12.76 6.87 26.15
CA ASP A 779 -11.46 6.84 26.83
C ASP A 779 -10.71 8.13 26.53
N GLU A 780 -10.83 9.13 27.41
CA GLU A 780 -10.15 10.43 27.25
C GLU A 780 -10.40 11.06 25.87
N ALA A 781 -11.58 10.81 25.31
CA ALA A 781 -11.94 11.05 23.91
C ALA A 781 -11.92 12.52 23.48
N THR A 782 -11.93 13.44 24.45
CA THR A 782 -11.94 14.89 24.24
C THR A 782 -10.61 15.56 24.59
N SER A 783 -9.60 14.79 24.99
CA SER A 783 -8.32 15.29 25.54
C SER A 783 -7.48 16.15 24.57
N SER A 784 -7.60 15.93 23.26
CA SER A 784 -6.87 16.67 22.21
C SER A 784 -7.74 17.75 21.54
N LEU A 785 -8.96 17.97 22.04
CA LEU A 785 -9.85 19.03 21.60
C LEU A 785 -9.57 20.33 22.37
N ASP A 786 -9.79 21.47 21.72
CA ASP A 786 -9.77 22.78 22.37
C ASP A 786 -10.98 22.97 23.29
N ASN A 787 -10.91 23.96 24.19
CA ASN A 787 -11.94 24.19 25.21
C ASN A 787 -13.35 24.39 24.62
N THR A 788 -13.44 25.06 23.48
CA THR A 788 -14.70 25.33 22.77
C THR A 788 -15.30 24.05 22.19
N SER A 789 -14.51 23.21 21.52
CA SER A 789 -14.98 21.91 21.03
C SER A 789 -15.32 20.97 22.17
N GLN A 790 -14.52 20.93 23.26
CA GLN A 790 -14.82 20.15 24.45
C GLN A 790 -16.19 20.53 25.04
N ALA A 791 -16.45 21.82 25.23
CA ALA A 791 -17.72 22.31 25.76
C ALA A 791 -18.90 21.97 24.83
N ARG A 792 -18.71 22.02 23.51
CA ARG A 792 -19.71 21.61 22.53
C ARG A 792 -20.08 20.13 22.68
N ILE A 793 -19.08 19.25 22.74
CA ILE A 793 -19.32 17.80 22.94
C ILE A 793 -20.01 17.56 24.27
N GLN A 794 -19.56 18.21 25.35
CA GLN A 794 -20.16 18.07 26.66
C GLN A 794 -21.65 18.47 26.66
N LYS A 795 -21.98 19.62 26.07
CA LYS A 795 -23.38 20.06 25.91
C LYS A 795 -24.20 19.07 25.08
N LEU A 796 -23.62 18.48 24.04
CA LEU A 796 -24.29 17.45 23.24
C LEU A 796 -24.62 16.20 24.08
N LEU A 797 -23.67 15.73 24.91
CA LEU A 797 -23.87 14.58 25.79
C LEU A 797 -24.99 14.85 26.81
N GLU A 798 -25.02 16.05 27.39
CA GLU A 798 -26.03 16.46 28.37
C GLU A 798 -27.43 16.64 27.76
N THR A 799 -27.52 17.26 26.58
CA THR A 799 -28.82 17.64 26.00
C THR A 799 -29.47 16.51 25.20
N ARG A 800 -28.69 15.75 24.43
CA ARG A 800 -29.23 14.75 23.50
C ARG A 800 -29.24 13.34 24.08
N TYR A 801 -28.23 13.00 24.88
CA TYR A 801 -27.97 11.61 25.29
C TYR A 801 -28.25 11.31 26.75
N ARG A 802 -28.37 12.34 27.61
CA ARG A 802 -28.66 12.14 29.03
C ARG A 802 -30.05 11.52 29.20
N GLY A 803 -30.14 10.43 29.95
CA GLY A 803 -31.39 9.68 30.15
C GLY A 803 -31.81 8.79 28.96
N ASN A 804 -31.11 8.84 27.83
CA ASN A 804 -31.42 8.04 26.63
C ASN A 804 -30.30 7.05 26.22
N LYS A 805 -29.07 7.22 26.73
CA LYS A 805 -27.91 6.41 26.34
C LYS A 805 -26.97 6.20 27.51
N THR A 806 -26.48 4.96 27.68
CA THR A 806 -25.47 4.67 28.71
C THR A 806 -24.11 5.17 28.23
N ILE A 807 -23.45 6.05 28.99
CA ILE A 807 -22.15 6.62 28.64
C ILE A 807 -21.15 6.36 29.76
N ILE A 808 -19.97 5.87 29.40
CA ILE A 808 -18.84 5.72 30.33
C ILE A 808 -17.69 6.55 29.79
N ALA A 809 -17.32 7.61 30.51
CA ALA A 809 -16.25 8.52 30.09
C ALA A 809 -15.12 8.57 31.10
N VAL A 810 -13.89 8.35 30.65
CA VAL A 810 -12.71 8.74 31.41
C VAL A 810 -12.49 10.23 31.20
N ILE A 811 -12.58 10.99 32.30
CA ILE A 811 -12.37 12.44 32.28
C ILE A 811 -11.03 12.77 32.92
N HIS A 812 -10.29 13.70 32.30
CA HIS A 812 -9.05 14.25 32.86
C HIS A 812 -9.26 15.51 33.69
N ARG A 813 -10.35 16.22 33.39
CA ARG A 813 -10.65 17.48 34.05
C ARG A 813 -11.83 17.28 34.99
N LEU A 814 -11.61 17.54 36.28
CA LEU A 814 -12.60 17.32 37.33
C LEU A 814 -13.78 18.31 37.25
N ASP A 815 -13.61 19.44 36.56
CA ASP A 815 -14.69 20.40 36.30
C ASP A 815 -15.79 19.83 35.39
N LEU A 816 -15.50 18.78 34.62
CA LEU A 816 -16.50 18.06 33.83
C LEU A 816 -17.29 17.04 34.67
N ALA A 817 -16.81 16.66 35.85
CA ALA A 817 -17.43 15.61 36.66
C ALA A 817 -18.90 15.88 37.07
N PRO A 818 -19.34 17.12 37.39
CA PRO A 818 -20.72 17.42 37.77
C PRO A 818 -21.77 17.16 36.67
N SER A 819 -21.34 17.03 35.42
CA SER A 819 -22.24 16.75 34.29
C SER A 819 -22.72 15.30 34.21
N TYR A 820 -22.04 14.39 34.92
CA TYR A 820 -22.34 12.96 34.94
C TYR A 820 -23.27 12.60 36.10
N ASP A 821 -24.07 11.55 35.93
CA ASP A 821 -25.01 11.10 36.95
C ASP A 821 -24.27 10.46 38.14
N ARG A 822 -23.15 9.76 37.87
CA ARG A 822 -22.29 9.15 38.89
C ARG A 822 -20.81 9.24 38.52
N ILE A 823 -19.96 9.27 39.55
CA ILE A 823 -18.50 9.30 39.41
C ILE A 823 -17.92 8.08 40.12
N PHE A 824 -17.15 7.27 39.40
CA PHE A 824 -16.33 6.21 39.98
C PHE A 824 -14.88 6.67 40.07
N VAL A 825 -14.26 6.46 41.24
CA VAL A 825 -12.86 6.80 41.49
C VAL A 825 -12.05 5.51 41.55
N LEU A 826 -11.11 5.36 40.61
CA LEU A 826 -10.19 4.24 40.54
C LEU A 826 -8.84 4.63 41.16
N LYS A 827 -8.44 3.92 42.21
CA LYS A 827 -7.24 4.28 42.99
C LYS A 827 -6.00 3.51 42.58
N ALA A 828 -6.05 2.18 42.57
CA ALA A 828 -4.87 1.32 42.39
C ALA A 828 -5.20 -0.03 41.75
N GLY A 829 -6.05 -0.02 40.72
CA GLY A 829 -6.60 -1.24 40.13
C GLY A 829 -7.93 -1.58 40.74
#